data_AF-A0A4Z1C503-F1
#
_entry.id   AF-A0A4Z1C503-F1
#
_cell.length_a   1.000
_cell.length_b   1.000
_cell.length_c   1.000
_cell.angle_alpha   90.00
_cell.angle_beta   90.00
_cell.angle_gamma   90.00
#
_symmetry.space_group_name_H-M   'P 1'
#
loop_
_entity.id
_entity.type
_entity.pdbx_description
1 polymer ?
#
loop_
_entity_poly.entity_id
_entity_poly.type
_entity_poly.pdbx_seq_one_letter_code
_entity_poly.pdbx_strand_id
1 'polypeptide(L)'
;MDDAVPVEVLLSRGEVQVREGTAHDEQVIAMDPSRPLDLVVLRRGFDLDERETPREVGHHTIELPPGEGAARVVFWLRAADEGEGEVQVVARQGHPLPLATLRLVARILPRRAVPLDRRSAEEAVADRPVVRRERPMEATTAFVNPRSLVVDENRVGERCELSFDLVLPGFRSSYSHVVPHKTAVLTALFGDLEHAWQRLKDIGTPATRSAAFQSRLQGLGSRLAADVLPPDLLADLRDHLDEIDELAVITSGETDIPWELVHLWPPDAGEDRDGVGFLGRAGLVRWVYNTGHPTDLSVRTGRAFHLVPAYADALLVLDEAQLEPAYLRPFGAVALTPPDATGLARLLTSGEVDLLHFAGHGFSDDTVTPPVRLMALADYRHGVAVDGDRSRVAYGLDDLRQVLPDVPPLRFGEPGPLVFLNACRIGQPPSTRSESGGFAEVLLRGGAGAFVGCLWSVGDTPAREFVAAFYDALHRGHTIAHATLLGRRAAREAGDISWLAYTVYAHPDARLADRPPPGDPVLPPTVPPAKGSSMTTTAATTPATTRKAPALTRDQLRTIHPHVISTEDGRLAEGASSLPTGVGDFRTVRADIDDLFATRLPAFIEANGGGQVPMVLWAHGGLVNKAGGLRVAHSQVEWWLANGAFPVHFVWRTGLAESLWDAVKDNLPGASRGLDDLWDKVVEGAVRGARGRHTWSAMKNTARLTNEKDTGGAWYFAQKLAAFMKEHEDAVTVHAVGHSAGSIFHSWLVPELLAAGVPQVASLNLLAPAIRVDEFKQRVMKRTVLPKIAATTIFTMSQPFEEDDTCIGVYRKSLLYLIRASLEDDQDAEILGLQECLRRDPDLAVLLGTAGSGAKGEVVWSRTVGGGPRTTSCSTTHGGFDNDRATMDSLARRILGTDDLKAGFGTVPATRGLVEEEPLWPSEAAAFAYIASRERPTTDGPGRRALCIGIDAYPSPADRLAGCVADARAWRQELQHAGFTVDILEDEDATRERIVEGIQDLIVRSRAGDVLVVQFAGHGTTVDDLDGDELEEAVRTGETSDEALCPVDFRDGELLIDDDLGQLWDLLPEGVSLTVFFDSCHSGGNQRQVQDPPVDDTTTNVRLVRLAPEDVAAYRAKRGSVTRASRSLDSERSVYFGACQATELAYESNGQGDFTRMALPRIRECLAGTNQQFYDAVLADFGAGRRQTPVLLPPGLASRAFLAPATAAPVAPEAPRPPAPVPPVTELPALAGGTPREQAIVSVLRGLADLIEA
;
A
#
# COMPACT_ATOMS: atom_id res chain seq x y z
N MET A 1 -17.61 39.32 -39.29
CA MET A 1 -17.99 39.31 -37.86
C MET A 1 -19.49 39.49 -37.65
N ASP A 2 -20.28 40.01 -38.61
CA ASP A 2 -21.76 40.09 -38.47
C ASP A 2 -22.54 39.01 -39.24
N ASP A 3 -21.88 38.20 -40.07
CA ASP A 3 -22.54 37.14 -40.82
C ASP A 3 -22.70 35.91 -39.93
N ALA A 4 -23.94 35.51 -39.67
CA ALA A 4 -24.20 34.25 -38.98
C ALA A 4 -23.76 33.08 -39.87
N VAL A 5 -23.06 32.15 -39.25
CA VAL A 5 -22.53 30.93 -39.85
C VAL A 5 -23.49 29.80 -39.48
N PRO A 6 -24.11 29.12 -40.47
CA PRO A 6 -24.94 27.97 -40.20
C PRO A 6 -24.07 26.73 -39.97
N VAL A 7 -24.29 26.03 -38.86
CA VAL A 7 -23.79 24.67 -38.62
C VAL A 7 -24.94 23.71 -38.91
N GLU A 8 -24.90 23.08 -40.07
CA GLU A 8 -25.92 22.12 -40.50
C GLU A 8 -25.55 20.71 -40.06
N VAL A 9 -26.45 20.05 -39.33
CA VAL A 9 -26.30 18.66 -38.87
C VAL A 9 -27.34 17.82 -39.58
N LEU A 10 -26.88 16.78 -40.28
CA LEU A 10 -27.72 15.83 -41.01
C LEU A 10 -27.65 14.47 -40.31
N LEU A 11 -28.80 13.93 -39.93
CA LEU A 11 -28.91 12.66 -39.21
C LEU A 11 -29.82 11.72 -39.99
N SER A 12 -29.31 10.56 -40.40
CA SER A 12 -30.05 9.55 -41.18
C SER A 12 -29.79 8.15 -40.63
N ARG A 13 -30.72 7.22 -40.88
CA ARG A 13 -30.49 5.78 -40.65
C ARG A 13 -29.69 5.14 -41.81
N GLY A 14 -29.49 5.86 -42.91
CA GLY A 14 -28.66 5.49 -44.05
C GLY A 14 -27.41 6.39 -44.21
N GLU A 15 -26.60 6.13 -45.23
CA GLU A 15 -25.36 6.89 -45.50
C GLU A 15 -25.68 8.30 -45.99
N VAL A 16 -25.04 9.32 -45.42
CA VAL A 16 -25.21 10.74 -45.79
C VAL A 16 -24.03 11.16 -46.65
N GLN A 17 -24.29 11.72 -47.84
CA GLN A 17 -23.22 12.25 -48.69
C GLN A 17 -22.72 13.60 -48.20
N VAL A 18 -21.41 13.72 -48.06
CA VAL A 18 -20.70 14.97 -47.78
C VAL A 18 -20.88 15.95 -48.94
N ARG A 19 -21.13 17.23 -48.62
CA ARG A 19 -21.17 18.30 -49.62
C ARG A 19 -19.76 18.82 -49.92
N GLU A 20 -19.40 18.91 -51.19
CA GLU A 20 -18.13 19.54 -51.61
C GLU A 20 -18.06 21.01 -51.15
N GLY A 21 -16.89 21.42 -50.65
CA GLY A 21 -16.61 22.81 -50.25
C GLY A 21 -17.02 23.19 -48.82
N THR A 22 -17.41 22.23 -47.97
CA THR A 22 -17.72 22.46 -46.54
C THR A 22 -16.77 21.69 -45.63
N ALA A 23 -16.35 22.32 -44.51
CA ALA A 23 -15.78 21.58 -43.39
C ALA A 23 -16.88 20.65 -42.85
N HIS A 24 -16.55 19.37 -42.68
CA HIS A 24 -17.49 18.35 -42.25
C HIS A 24 -16.79 17.36 -41.32
N ASP A 25 -17.58 16.76 -40.45
CA ASP A 25 -17.20 15.64 -39.59
C ASP A 25 -18.34 14.61 -39.69
N GLU A 26 -18.01 13.31 -39.62
CA GLU A 26 -18.98 12.23 -39.79
C GLU A 26 -18.77 11.12 -38.76
N GLN A 27 -19.87 10.61 -38.19
CA GLN A 27 -19.83 9.52 -37.21
C GLN A 27 -21.04 8.60 -37.36
N VAL A 28 -20.81 7.30 -37.17
CA VAL A 28 -21.87 6.30 -37.05
C VAL A 28 -22.13 6.03 -35.57
N ILE A 29 -23.40 6.08 -35.16
CA ILE A 29 -23.80 5.85 -33.78
C ILE A 29 -24.81 4.70 -33.67
N ALA A 30 -24.65 3.90 -32.62
CA ALA A 30 -25.67 2.94 -32.19
C ALA A 30 -26.62 3.64 -31.21
N MET A 31 -27.91 3.45 -31.40
CA MET A 31 -28.95 4.14 -30.63
C MET A 31 -30.28 3.40 -30.70
N ASP A 32 -31.20 3.74 -29.80
CA ASP A 32 -32.58 3.28 -29.84
C ASP A 32 -33.38 4.11 -30.85
N PRO A 33 -33.83 3.54 -31.99
CA PRO A 33 -34.56 4.28 -33.02
C PRO A 33 -35.99 4.68 -32.61
N SER A 34 -36.47 4.24 -31.43
CA SER A 34 -37.80 4.56 -30.89
C SER A 34 -37.80 5.75 -29.93
N ARG A 35 -36.63 6.27 -29.57
CA ARG A 35 -36.46 7.38 -28.62
C ARG A 35 -35.88 8.60 -29.35
N PRO A 36 -36.26 9.83 -28.95
CA PRO A 36 -35.69 11.03 -29.54
C PRO A 36 -34.20 11.18 -29.23
N LEU A 37 -33.50 11.95 -30.06
CA LEU A 37 -32.13 12.40 -29.85
C LEU A 37 -32.12 13.83 -29.36
N ASP A 38 -31.31 14.11 -28.35
CA ASP A 38 -30.99 15.44 -27.88
C ASP A 38 -29.67 15.87 -28.52
N LEU A 39 -29.69 16.96 -29.29
CA LEU A 39 -28.51 17.56 -29.90
C LEU A 39 -28.17 18.86 -29.18
N VAL A 40 -26.97 18.94 -28.61
CA VAL A 40 -26.46 20.12 -27.91
C VAL A 40 -25.28 20.70 -28.70
N VAL A 41 -25.28 22.01 -28.93
CA VAL A 41 -24.12 22.71 -29.49
C VAL A 41 -23.26 23.35 -28.39
N LEU A 42 -22.04 22.85 -28.28
CA LEU A 42 -21.01 23.42 -27.42
C LEU A 42 -20.07 24.28 -28.27
N ARG A 43 -19.65 25.43 -27.74
CA ARG A 43 -18.97 26.46 -28.54
C ARG A 43 -17.83 27.13 -27.79
N ARG A 44 -16.72 27.34 -28.50
CA ARG A 44 -15.58 28.16 -28.09
C ARG A 44 -15.26 29.17 -29.18
N GLY A 45 -15.26 30.47 -28.82
CA GLY A 45 -15.00 31.55 -29.78
C GLY A 45 -16.19 31.88 -30.70
N PHE A 46 -17.28 31.13 -30.61
CA PHE A 46 -18.55 31.41 -31.29
C PHE A 46 -19.64 31.64 -30.26
N ASP A 47 -20.55 32.58 -30.55
CA ASP A 47 -21.78 32.82 -29.80
C ASP A 47 -23.00 32.37 -30.60
N LEU A 48 -24.15 32.19 -29.96
CA LEU A 48 -25.42 31.90 -30.64
C LEU A 48 -25.98 33.17 -31.27
N ASP A 49 -26.46 33.08 -32.51
CA ASP A 49 -27.11 34.21 -33.20
C ASP A 49 -28.56 34.38 -32.73
N GLU A 50 -29.09 35.61 -32.80
CA GLU A 50 -30.48 35.93 -32.40
C GLU A 50 -31.56 35.16 -33.18
N ARG A 51 -31.19 34.50 -34.28
CA ARG A 51 -32.06 33.57 -35.03
C ARG A 51 -32.42 32.31 -34.25
N GLU A 52 -31.64 31.95 -33.23
CA GLU A 52 -31.98 30.88 -32.30
C GLU A 52 -33.14 31.32 -31.39
N THR A 53 -34.21 30.51 -31.30
CA THR A 53 -35.35 30.89 -30.47
C THR A 53 -35.06 30.66 -28.98
N PRO A 54 -35.58 31.48 -28.05
CA PRO A 54 -35.32 31.34 -26.61
C PRO A 54 -35.72 30.00 -25.98
N ARG A 55 -36.52 29.16 -26.68
CA ARG A 55 -36.98 27.86 -26.19
C ARG A 55 -36.07 26.69 -26.59
N GLU A 56 -35.15 26.88 -27.54
CA GLU A 56 -34.31 25.84 -28.15
C GLU A 56 -32.81 26.27 -28.21
N VAL A 57 -32.40 27.20 -27.33
CA VAL A 57 -31.08 27.86 -27.37
C VAL A 57 -29.96 26.81 -27.30
N GLY A 58 -29.36 26.52 -28.45
CA GLY A 58 -28.27 25.57 -28.57
C GLY A 58 -28.64 24.11 -28.26
N HIS A 59 -29.94 23.78 -28.20
CA HIS A 59 -30.44 22.44 -27.91
C HIS A 59 -31.65 22.08 -28.77
N HIS A 60 -31.57 20.96 -29.49
CA HIS A 60 -32.69 20.43 -30.29
C HIS A 60 -32.95 18.96 -29.98
N THR A 61 -34.19 18.64 -29.65
CA THR A 61 -34.67 17.25 -29.54
C THR A 61 -35.31 16.85 -30.87
N ILE A 62 -34.84 15.77 -31.50
CA ILE A 62 -35.33 15.30 -32.79
C ILE A 62 -35.74 13.82 -32.79
N GLU A 63 -36.73 13.49 -33.60
CA GLU A 63 -37.05 12.10 -33.94
C GLU A 63 -36.44 11.74 -35.30
N LEU A 64 -35.76 10.59 -35.38
CA LEU A 64 -35.15 10.12 -36.62
C LEU A 64 -36.21 9.55 -37.57
N PRO A 65 -36.36 10.10 -38.80
CA PRO A 65 -37.33 9.61 -39.76
C PRO A 65 -37.12 8.12 -40.10
N PRO A 66 -38.19 7.36 -40.37
CA PRO A 66 -38.08 5.96 -40.79
C PRO A 66 -37.48 5.84 -42.20
N GLY A 67 -36.68 4.79 -42.44
CA GLY A 67 -36.01 4.55 -43.73
C GLY A 67 -34.71 5.36 -43.91
N GLU A 68 -34.29 5.62 -45.17
CA GLU A 68 -33.06 6.38 -45.51
C GLU A 68 -33.24 7.92 -45.47
N GLY A 69 -34.37 8.42 -44.97
CA GLY A 69 -34.59 9.86 -44.84
C GLY A 69 -33.64 10.51 -43.82
N ALA A 70 -33.25 11.75 -44.06
CA ALA A 70 -32.40 12.52 -43.15
C ALA A 70 -33.18 13.63 -42.43
N ALA A 71 -33.04 13.71 -41.11
CA ALA A 71 -33.39 14.89 -40.33
C ALA A 71 -32.30 15.95 -40.48
N ARG A 72 -32.70 17.23 -40.59
CA ARG A 72 -31.79 18.37 -40.71
C ARG A 72 -32.01 19.32 -39.54
N VAL A 73 -30.94 19.61 -38.82
CA VAL A 73 -30.89 20.60 -37.74
C VAL A 73 -29.87 21.67 -38.11
N VAL A 74 -30.14 22.93 -37.78
CA VAL A 74 -29.25 24.05 -38.10
C VAL A 74 -29.07 24.90 -36.87
N PHE A 75 -27.81 25.05 -36.43
CA PHE A 75 -27.43 26.00 -35.40
C PHE A 75 -26.86 27.26 -36.06
N TRP A 76 -27.36 28.44 -35.70
CA TRP A 76 -26.87 29.72 -36.18
C TRP A 76 -25.87 30.31 -35.20
N LEU A 77 -24.62 30.42 -35.64
CA LEU A 77 -23.52 30.92 -34.81
C LEU A 77 -22.99 32.25 -35.32
N ARG A 78 -22.42 33.05 -34.42
CA ARG A 78 -21.69 34.28 -34.72
C ARG A 78 -20.28 34.17 -34.18
N ALA A 79 -19.29 34.54 -34.98
CA ALA A 79 -17.91 34.65 -34.53
C ALA A 79 -17.78 35.71 -33.42
N ALA A 80 -17.28 35.30 -32.25
CA ALA A 80 -17.11 36.16 -31.07
C ALA A 80 -15.64 36.53 -30.84
N ASP A 81 -14.73 35.56 -30.93
CA ASP A 81 -13.31 35.74 -30.60
C ASP A 81 -12.41 35.54 -31.82
N GLU A 82 -11.42 36.42 -32.03
CA GLU A 82 -10.41 36.23 -33.07
C GLU A 82 -9.46 35.08 -32.70
N GLY A 83 -9.19 34.17 -33.65
CA GLY A 83 -8.29 33.05 -33.44
C GLY A 83 -8.89 31.73 -33.91
N GLU A 84 -8.56 30.64 -33.22
CA GLU A 84 -9.20 29.34 -33.44
C GLU A 84 -10.56 29.34 -32.73
N GLY A 85 -11.61 28.96 -33.44
CA GLY A 85 -12.95 28.75 -32.90
C GLY A 85 -13.34 27.29 -33.08
N GLU A 86 -14.08 26.77 -32.11
CA GLU A 86 -14.50 25.37 -32.07
C GLU A 86 -16.00 25.28 -31.84
N VAL A 87 -16.62 24.34 -32.54
CA VAL A 87 -18.02 23.96 -32.37
C VAL A 87 -18.08 22.45 -32.21
N GLN A 88 -18.70 21.97 -31.14
CA GLN A 88 -19.03 20.56 -30.97
C GLN A 88 -20.54 20.38 -30.99
N VAL A 89 -21.04 19.43 -31.76
CA VAL A 89 -22.43 18.97 -31.70
C VAL A 89 -22.44 17.63 -31.01
N VAL A 90 -23.03 17.61 -29.81
CA VAL A 90 -23.12 16.44 -28.93
C VAL A 90 -24.51 15.84 -29.07
N ALA A 91 -24.59 14.56 -29.44
CA ALA A 91 -25.84 13.82 -29.51
C ALA A 91 -26.01 12.92 -28.28
N ARG A 92 -27.16 12.98 -27.61
CA ARG A 92 -27.50 12.22 -26.38
C ARG A 92 -28.87 11.55 -26.51
N GLN A 93 -29.13 10.52 -25.71
CA GLN A 93 -30.43 9.83 -25.66
C GLN A 93 -30.81 9.46 -24.21
N GLY A 94 -31.21 10.47 -23.42
CA GLY A 94 -31.64 10.32 -22.02
C GLY A 94 -30.53 10.03 -21.00
N HIS A 95 -29.28 9.86 -21.43
CA HIS A 95 -28.08 9.73 -20.59
C HIS A 95 -27.18 10.96 -20.80
N PRO A 96 -26.44 11.45 -19.78
CA PRO A 96 -25.58 12.63 -19.93
C PRO A 96 -24.33 12.34 -20.77
N LEU A 97 -23.96 11.07 -20.94
CA LEU A 97 -22.88 10.68 -21.85
C LEU A 97 -23.25 10.90 -23.32
N PRO A 98 -22.31 11.40 -24.13
CA PRO A 98 -22.52 11.55 -25.57
C PRO A 98 -22.61 10.18 -26.27
N LEU A 99 -23.61 10.00 -27.13
CA LEU A 99 -23.65 8.92 -28.13
C LEU A 99 -22.72 9.23 -29.31
N ALA A 100 -22.70 10.51 -29.71
CA ALA A 100 -21.84 11.06 -30.76
C ALA A 100 -21.34 12.43 -30.35
N THR A 101 -20.20 12.82 -30.89
CA THR A 101 -19.72 14.21 -30.81
C THR A 101 -19.05 14.56 -32.13
N LEU A 102 -19.71 15.42 -32.92
CA LEU A 102 -19.14 15.99 -34.13
C LEU A 102 -18.38 17.25 -33.77
N ARG A 103 -17.13 17.38 -34.21
CA ARG A 103 -16.29 18.54 -33.88
C ARG A 103 -15.87 19.27 -35.16
N LEU A 104 -16.08 20.57 -35.16
CA LEU A 104 -15.67 21.47 -36.24
C LEU A 104 -14.77 22.56 -35.67
N VAL A 105 -13.61 22.74 -36.29
CA VAL A 105 -12.65 23.81 -35.96
C VAL A 105 -12.56 24.76 -37.14
N ALA A 106 -12.60 26.06 -36.85
CA ALA A 106 -12.49 27.10 -37.87
C ALA A 106 -11.66 28.28 -37.36
N ARG A 107 -10.87 28.89 -38.24
CA ARG A 107 -10.16 30.13 -37.91
C ARG A 107 -11.06 31.33 -38.09
N ILE A 108 -11.29 32.07 -37.00
CA ILE A 108 -12.04 33.32 -36.97
C ILE A 108 -11.09 34.47 -37.34
N LEU A 109 -11.39 35.16 -38.44
CA LEU A 109 -10.57 36.24 -38.99
C LEU A 109 -11.00 37.64 -38.51
N PRO A 110 -10.06 38.59 -38.39
CA PRO A 110 -10.37 39.98 -38.07
C PRO A 110 -11.15 40.67 -39.20
N ARG A 111 -12.01 41.63 -38.83
CA ARG A 111 -13.03 42.31 -39.67
C ARG A 111 -12.52 42.98 -40.95
N ARG A 112 -11.20 43.06 -41.16
CA ARG A 112 -10.53 43.81 -42.25
C ARG A 112 -9.75 42.96 -43.27
N ALA A 113 -9.74 41.64 -43.16
CA ALA A 113 -9.05 40.79 -44.15
C ALA A 113 -9.82 40.76 -45.49
N VAL A 114 -9.16 41.24 -46.55
CA VAL A 114 -9.57 41.24 -47.98
C VAL A 114 -9.67 39.77 -48.49
N PRO A 115 -10.55 39.44 -49.46
CA PRO A 115 -11.02 38.07 -49.68
C PRO A 115 -9.90 37.10 -50.08
N LEU A 116 -9.92 35.92 -49.45
CA LEU A 116 -9.14 34.76 -49.86
C LEU A 116 -9.53 34.39 -51.31
N ASP A 117 -8.53 34.29 -52.18
CA ASP A 117 -8.69 33.67 -53.50
C ASP A 117 -9.25 32.26 -53.28
N ARG A 118 -10.43 31.97 -53.83
CA ARG A 118 -11.16 30.71 -53.61
C ARG A 118 -10.32 29.47 -53.98
N ARG A 119 -9.29 29.64 -54.82
CA ARG A 119 -8.37 28.55 -55.20
C ARG A 119 -7.48 28.05 -54.06
N SER A 120 -7.15 28.89 -53.08
CA SER A 120 -6.31 28.49 -51.94
C SER A 120 -7.06 27.71 -50.86
N ALA A 121 -8.39 27.81 -50.83
CA ALA A 121 -9.24 27.02 -49.93
C ALA A 121 -9.50 25.60 -50.47
N GLU A 122 -9.44 25.41 -51.80
CA GLU A 122 -9.57 24.09 -52.44
C GLU A 122 -8.30 23.24 -52.30
N GLU A 123 -7.11 23.84 -52.15
CA GLU A 123 -5.84 23.12 -51.95
C GLU A 123 -5.65 22.60 -50.50
N ALA A 124 -6.37 23.14 -49.51
CA ALA A 124 -6.26 22.70 -48.10
C ALA A 124 -7.11 21.46 -47.76
N VAL A 125 -7.90 20.94 -48.70
CA VAL A 125 -8.82 19.81 -48.50
C VAL A 125 -8.36 18.54 -49.24
N ALA A 126 -7.27 18.61 -50.01
CA ALA A 126 -6.81 17.48 -50.80
C ALA A 126 -5.67 16.70 -50.11
N ASP A 127 -5.96 15.42 -49.90
CA ASP A 127 -5.04 14.27 -49.82
C ASP A 127 -4.76 13.69 -48.43
N ARG A 128 -5.75 12.95 -47.92
CA ARG A 128 -5.51 11.79 -47.05
C ARG A 128 -6.34 10.60 -47.54
N PRO A 129 -5.71 9.47 -47.92
CA PRO A 129 -6.46 8.31 -48.35
C PRO A 129 -7.15 7.67 -47.14
N VAL A 130 -8.48 7.73 -47.10
CA VAL A 130 -9.29 6.91 -46.18
C VAL A 130 -9.26 5.48 -46.69
N VAL A 131 -8.44 4.63 -46.07
CA VAL A 131 -8.45 3.19 -46.33
C VAL A 131 -9.70 2.59 -45.66
N ARG A 132 -10.78 2.45 -46.42
CA ARG A 132 -11.95 1.63 -46.01
C ARG A 132 -11.55 0.16 -46.00
N ARG A 133 -11.36 -0.42 -44.80
CA ARG A 133 -11.38 -1.88 -44.60
C ARG A 133 -12.70 -2.29 -43.98
N GLU A 134 -13.60 -2.87 -44.75
CA GLU A 134 -14.85 -3.45 -44.25
C GLU A 134 -14.55 -4.65 -43.32
N ARG A 135 -15.02 -4.58 -42.07
CA ARG A 135 -15.22 -5.74 -41.18
C ARG A 135 -16.55 -5.56 -40.43
N PRO A 136 -17.24 -6.65 -40.06
CA PRO A 136 -18.55 -6.58 -39.40
C PRO A 136 -18.45 -5.90 -38.04
N MET A 137 -19.47 -5.11 -37.72
CA MET A 137 -19.59 -4.27 -36.53
C MET A 137 -20.07 -5.12 -35.34
N GLU A 138 -19.23 -5.32 -34.32
CA GLU A 138 -19.67 -5.86 -33.02
C GLU A 138 -20.26 -4.73 -32.16
N ALA A 139 -21.28 -5.09 -31.36
CA ALA A 139 -22.13 -4.16 -30.64
C ALA A 139 -21.35 -3.33 -29.60
N THR A 140 -21.53 -2.01 -29.65
CA THR A 140 -21.02 -1.04 -28.67
C THR A 140 -21.60 -1.33 -27.28
N THR A 141 -20.74 -1.77 -26.37
CA THR A 141 -21.04 -1.94 -24.95
C THR A 141 -21.37 -0.60 -24.32
N ALA A 142 -22.51 -0.51 -23.63
CA ALA A 142 -22.89 0.68 -22.86
C ALA A 142 -21.86 0.92 -21.75
N PHE A 143 -21.44 2.17 -21.57
CA PHE A 143 -20.53 2.58 -20.49
C PHE A 143 -21.23 2.42 -19.14
N VAL A 144 -20.64 1.67 -18.20
CA VAL A 144 -21.23 1.31 -16.90
C VAL A 144 -20.36 1.81 -15.74
N ASN A 145 -19.88 3.06 -15.77
CA ASN A 145 -19.42 3.68 -14.52
C ASN A 145 -20.51 4.63 -14.00
N PRO A 146 -21.22 4.27 -12.92
CA PRO A 146 -22.28 5.09 -12.34
C PRO A 146 -21.74 6.29 -11.56
N ARG A 147 -20.43 6.49 -11.41
CA ARG A 147 -19.77 7.57 -10.63
C ARG A 147 -19.08 8.57 -11.55
N SER A 148 -19.84 9.48 -12.12
CA SER A 148 -19.31 10.45 -13.08
C SER A 148 -19.76 11.88 -12.82
N LEU A 149 -18.84 12.83 -12.97
CA LEU A 149 -19.14 14.25 -13.08
C LEU A 149 -18.94 14.66 -14.54
N VAL A 150 -20.03 14.83 -15.27
CA VAL A 150 -19.98 15.33 -16.65
C VAL A 150 -19.88 16.86 -16.62
N VAL A 151 -18.98 17.43 -17.41
CA VAL A 151 -18.65 18.87 -17.47
C VAL A 151 -18.65 19.34 -18.92
N ASP A 152 -19.74 20.00 -19.33
CA ASP A 152 -19.83 20.67 -20.62
C ASP A 152 -19.40 22.13 -20.47
N GLU A 153 -18.52 22.61 -21.36
CA GLU A 153 -18.03 23.99 -21.34
C GLU A 153 -18.48 24.77 -22.58
N ASN A 154 -19.00 25.97 -22.34
CA ASN A 154 -19.21 26.99 -23.36
C ASN A 154 -18.40 28.24 -23.05
N ARG A 155 -17.59 28.70 -24.01
CA ARG A 155 -16.71 29.84 -23.82
C ARG A 155 -16.89 30.89 -24.92
N VAL A 156 -17.30 32.07 -24.50
CA VAL A 156 -17.51 33.24 -25.37
C VAL A 156 -16.82 34.44 -24.73
N GLY A 157 -15.74 34.92 -25.34
CA GLY A 157 -14.88 35.94 -24.73
C GLY A 157 -14.34 35.48 -23.38
N GLU A 158 -14.52 36.32 -22.37
CA GLU A 158 -14.11 36.04 -20.98
C GLU A 158 -15.17 35.29 -20.16
N ARG A 159 -16.35 35.06 -20.74
CA ARG A 159 -17.45 34.33 -20.09
C ARG A 159 -17.31 32.85 -20.37
N CYS A 160 -17.17 32.06 -19.31
CA CYS A 160 -17.19 30.61 -19.34
C CYS A 160 -18.44 30.12 -18.61
N GLU A 161 -19.28 29.34 -19.28
CA GLU A 161 -20.43 28.65 -18.69
C GLU A 161 -20.12 27.16 -18.64
N LEU A 162 -20.14 26.61 -17.42
CA LEU A 162 -19.97 25.19 -17.15
C LEU A 162 -21.33 24.60 -16.82
N SER A 163 -21.68 23.50 -17.47
CA SER A 163 -22.83 22.67 -17.12
C SER A 163 -22.33 21.34 -16.56
N PHE A 164 -22.95 20.92 -15.46
CA PHE A 164 -22.55 19.73 -14.72
C PHE A 164 -23.69 18.71 -14.70
N ASP A 165 -23.39 17.44 -14.93
CA ASP A 165 -24.26 16.33 -14.52
C ASP A 165 -23.50 15.44 -13.55
N LEU A 166 -23.92 15.44 -12.29
CA LEU A 166 -23.42 14.49 -11.29
C LEU A 166 -24.29 13.24 -11.38
N VAL A 167 -23.66 12.11 -11.70
CA VAL A 167 -24.28 10.79 -11.73
C VAL A 167 -23.56 9.94 -10.71
N LEU A 168 -24.32 9.40 -9.77
CA LEU A 168 -23.89 8.47 -8.72
C LEU A 168 -24.89 7.30 -8.65
N PRO A 169 -24.56 6.18 -8.00
CA PRO A 169 -25.50 5.07 -7.80
C PRO A 169 -26.83 5.52 -7.18
N GLY A 170 -27.89 5.60 -8.00
CA GLY A 170 -29.23 6.00 -7.54
C GLY A 170 -29.42 7.52 -7.36
N PHE A 171 -28.41 8.34 -7.66
CA PHE A 171 -28.50 9.80 -7.62
C PHE A 171 -28.09 10.42 -8.95
N ARG A 172 -28.89 11.36 -9.44
CA ARG A 172 -28.56 12.16 -10.62
C ARG A 172 -29.10 13.56 -10.47
N SER A 173 -28.25 14.53 -10.73
CA SER A 173 -28.61 15.94 -10.69
C SER A 173 -27.78 16.76 -11.67
N SER A 174 -28.35 17.86 -12.15
CA SER A 174 -27.75 18.73 -13.17
C SER A 174 -27.64 20.15 -12.65
N TYR A 175 -26.52 20.81 -12.94
CA TYR A 175 -26.19 22.15 -12.45
C TYR A 175 -25.59 22.99 -13.57
N SER A 176 -25.58 24.30 -13.38
CA SER A 176 -24.80 25.20 -14.22
C SER A 176 -24.14 26.28 -13.38
N HIS A 177 -22.98 26.73 -13.83
CA HIS A 177 -22.24 27.79 -13.19
C HIS A 177 -21.50 28.62 -14.22
N VAL A 178 -21.55 29.94 -14.05
CA VAL A 178 -20.81 30.87 -14.90
C VAL A 178 -19.55 31.27 -14.16
N VAL A 179 -18.40 30.93 -14.72
CA VAL A 179 -17.07 31.33 -14.21
C VAL A 179 -16.64 32.61 -14.92
N PRO A 180 -16.74 33.79 -14.28
CA PRO A 180 -16.27 35.03 -14.87
C PRO A 180 -14.74 35.02 -14.94
N HIS A 181 -14.17 35.33 -16.10
CA HIS A 181 -12.72 35.42 -16.31
C HIS A 181 -11.95 34.16 -15.89
N LYS A 182 -12.45 32.96 -16.26
CA LYS A 182 -11.83 31.65 -15.95
C LYS A 182 -10.30 31.63 -16.14
N THR A 183 -9.80 32.21 -17.24
CA THR A 183 -8.37 32.30 -17.52
C THR A 183 -7.59 33.03 -16.41
N ALA A 184 -8.12 34.12 -15.87
CA ALA A 184 -7.49 34.88 -14.80
C ALA A 184 -7.50 34.10 -13.48
N VAL A 185 -8.61 33.42 -13.18
CA VAL A 185 -8.74 32.54 -12.01
C VAL A 185 -7.67 31.45 -12.03
N LEU A 186 -7.55 30.72 -13.15
CA LEU A 186 -6.58 29.64 -13.29
C LEU A 186 -5.14 30.14 -13.30
N THR A 187 -4.87 31.27 -13.97
CA THR A 187 -3.53 31.88 -13.97
C THR A 187 -3.10 32.26 -12.55
N ALA A 188 -4.00 32.86 -11.76
CA ALA A 188 -3.74 33.19 -10.36
C ALA A 188 -3.52 31.93 -9.51
N LEU A 189 -4.34 30.89 -9.68
CA LEU A 189 -4.22 29.62 -8.98
C LEU A 189 -2.87 28.95 -9.22
N PHE A 190 -2.47 28.78 -10.48
CA PHE A 190 -1.18 28.14 -10.81
C PHE A 190 0.02 28.99 -10.37
N GLY A 191 -0.09 30.33 -10.44
CA GLY A 191 0.92 31.23 -9.88
C GLY A 191 1.05 31.08 -8.36
N ASP A 192 -0.08 30.97 -7.65
CA ASP A 192 -0.12 30.75 -6.20
C ASP A 192 0.44 29.39 -5.78
N LEU A 193 0.20 28.34 -6.57
CA LEU A 193 0.77 27.00 -6.38
C LEU A 193 2.29 27.04 -6.52
N GLU A 194 2.81 27.69 -7.56
CA GLU A 194 4.26 27.81 -7.79
C GLU A 194 4.93 28.65 -6.69
N HIS A 195 4.33 29.78 -6.29
CA HIS A 195 4.83 30.58 -5.17
C HIS A 195 4.80 29.83 -3.84
N ALA A 196 3.80 28.96 -3.63
CA ALA A 196 3.77 28.10 -2.45
C ALA A 196 4.93 27.10 -2.52
N TRP A 197 5.06 26.37 -3.63
CA TRP A 197 6.14 25.40 -3.88
C TRP A 197 7.53 25.97 -3.60
N GLN A 198 7.84 27.17 -4.12
CA GLN A 198 9.15 27.79 -3.93
C GLN A 198 9.43 28.17 -2.46
N ARG A 199 8.46 28.75 -1.75
CA ARG A 199 8.63 29.20 -0.36
C ARG A 199 8.84 28.06 0.64
N LEU A 200 8.37 26.86 0.32
CA LEU A 200 8.43 25.72 1.22
C LEU A 200 9.82 25.09 1.27
N LYS A 201 10.62 25.30 0.22
CA LYS A 201 12.04 24.92 0.19
C LYS A 201 12.82 25.58 1.33
N ASP A 202 12.38 26.74 1.79
CA ASP A 202 13.02 27.52 2.86
C ASP A 202 12.59 27.08 4.29
N ILE A 203 11.62 26.18 4.43
CA ILE A 203 11.16 25.69 5.74
C ILE A 203 12.08 24.58 6.25
N GLY A 204 12.59 24.76 7.48
CA GLY A 204 13.71 23.98 8.03
C GLY A 204 13.41 22.55 8.49
N THR A 205 12.15 22.14 8.69
CA THR A 205 11.82 20.75 9.05
C THR A 205 10.77 20.14 8.10
N PRO A 206 10.93 18.87 7.66
CA PRO A 206 9.97 18.22 6.75
C PRO A 206 8.52 18.22 7.26
N ALA A 207 8.33 17.98 8.57
CA ALA A 207 7.00 17.98 9.17
C ALA A 207 6.29 19.36 9.10
N THR A 208 7.02 20.45 9.34
CA THR A 208 6.44 21.80 9.25
C THR A 208 6.20 22.23 7.81
N ARG A 209 7.06 21.79 6.87
CA ARG A 209 6.89 22.01 5.43
C ARG A 209 5.63 21.32 4.89
N SER A 210 5.42 20.06 5.27
CA SER A 210 4.25 19.28 4.86
C SER A 210 2.95 19.88 5.38
N ALA A 211 2.89 20.21 6.68
CA ALA A 211 1.71 20.83 7.28
C ALA A 211 1.39 22.21 6.65
N ALA A 212 2.41 23.05 6.44
CA ALA A 212 2.25 24.36 5.82
C ALA A 212 1.74 24.27 4.38
N PHE A 213 2.17 23.27 3.59
CA PHE A 213 1.63 23.11 2.25
C PHE A 213 0.23 22.51 2.22
N GLN A 214 -0.04 21.51 3.06
CA GLN A 214 -1.37 20.89 3.09
C GLN A 214 -2.43 21.96 3.40
N SER A 215 -2.18 22.80 4.40
CA SER A 215 -3.04 23.96 4.70
C SER A 215 -3.16 24.93 3.50
N ARG A 216 -2.06 25.17 2.78
CA ARG A 216 -2.08 26.03 1.59
C ARG A 216 -2.87 25.42 0.43
N LEU A 217 -2.75 24.12 0.18
CA LEU A 217 -3.52 23.39 -0.83
C LEU A 217 -5.00 23.38 -0.48
N GLN A 218 -5.37 23.14 0.78
CA GLN A 218 -6.78 23.19 1.21
C GLN A 218 -7.36 24.57 0.93
N GLY A 219 -6.63 25.63 1.29
CA GLY A 219 -7.06 27.00 1.00
C GLY A 219 -7.12 27.35 -0.48
N LEU A 220 -6.26 26.77 -1.33
CA LEU A 220 -6.31 26.97 -2.79
C LEU A 220 -7.47 26.16 -3.41
N GLY A 221 -7.64 24.92 -2.98
CA GLY A 221 -8.68 24.01 -3.42
C GLY A 221 -10.08 24.46 -3.04
N SER A 222 -10.25 25.05 -1.86
CA SER A 222 -11.54 25.58 -1.41
C SER A 222 -11.92 26.84 -2.18
N ARG A 223 -10.93 27.68 -2.53
CA ARG A 223 -11.15 28.85 -3.40
C ARG A 223 -11.53 28.41 -4.80
N LEU A 224 -10.80 27.45 -5.37
CA LEU A 224 -11.12 26.87 -6.66
C LEU A 224 -12.54 26.30 -6.67
N ALA A 225 -12.93 25.53 -5.66
CA ALA A 225 -14.28 24.99 -5.53
C ALA A 225 -15.35 26.10 -5.58
N ALA A 226 -15.15 27.19 -4.83
CA ALA A 226 -16.07 28.33 -4.84
C ALA A 226 -16.10 29.09 -6.19
N ASP A 227 -14.98 29.11 -6.91
CA ASP A 227 -14.87 29.80 -8.20
C ASP A 227 -15.53 28.98 -9.33
N VAL A 228 -15.40 27.65 -9.33
CA VAL A 228 -15.81 26.79 -10.46
C VAL A 228 -17.05 25.92 -10.23
N LEU A 229 -17.49 25.71 -8.98
CA LEU A 229 -18.68 24.91 -8.67
C LEU A 229 -19.84 25.78 -8.17
N PRO A 230 -21.09 25.50 -8.58
CA PRO A 230 -22.25 26.10 -7.95
C PRO A 230 -22.41 25.54 -6.51
N PRO A 231 -22.95 26.33 -5.56
CA PRO A 231 -23.08 25.91 -4.16
C PRO A 231 -23.84 24.60 -3.95
N ASP A 232 -24.87 24.34 -4.76
CA ASP A 232 -25.71 23.15 -4.67
C ASP A 232 -24.92 21.89 -5.07
N LEU A 233 -24.14 21.94 -6.17
CA LEU A 233 -23.25 20.84 -6.55
C LEU A 233 -22.18 20.57 -5.49
N LEU A 234 -21.63 21.64 -4.89
CA LEU A 234 -20.66 21.50 -3.81
C LEU A 234 -21.27 20.84 -2.56
N ALA A 235 -22.56 21.08 -2.29
CA ALA A 235 -23.29 20.41 -1.21
C ALA A 235 -23.51 18.93 -1.55
N ASP A 236 -24.00 18.62 -2.74
CA ASP A 236 -24.27 17.23 -3.15
C ASP A 236 -22.98 16.39 -3.22
N LEU A 237 -21.84 16.97 -3.64
CA LEU A 237 -20.53 16.30 -3.56
C LEU A 237 -20.08 16.00 -2.12
N ARG A 238 -20.48 16.81 -1.14
CA ARG A 238 -20.19 16.55 0.29
C ARG A 238 -21.12 15.48 0.86
N ASP A 239 -22.39 15.53 0.50
CA ASP A 239 -23.41 14.61 1.00
C ASP A 239 -23.19 13.18 0.48
N HIS A 240 -22.55 13.04 -0.69
CA HIS A 240 -22.21 11.76 -1.32
C HIS A 240 -20.71 11.44 -1.33
N LEU A 241 -19.97 11.92 -0.33
CA LEU A 241 -18.51 11.78 -0.26
C LEU A 241 -18.00 10.32 -0.35
N ASP A 242 -18.73 9.37 0.22
CA ASP A 242 -18.36 7.95 0.24
C ASP A 242 -18.67 7.25 -1.09
N GLU A 243 -19.47 7.88 -1.95
CA GLU A 243 -19.86 7.32 -3.25
C GLU A 243 -18.91 7.75 -4.38
N ILE A 244 -17.99 8.69 -4.11
CA ILE A 244 -17.12 9.32 -5.13
C ILE A 244 -15.68 8.80 -5.16
N ASP A 245 -15.35 7.70 -4.46
CA ASP A 245 -13.99 7.14 -4.30
C ASP A 245 -13.24 6.73 -5.60
N GLU A 246 -13.92 6.67 -6.74
CA GLU A 246 -13.35 6.49 -8.09
C GLU A 246 -14.09 7.37 -9.12
N LEU A 247 -14.14 8.68 -8.86
CA LEU A 247 -14.89 9.63 -9.69
C LEU A 247 -14.27 9.81 -11.09
N ALA A 248 -15.08 9.63 -12.13
CA ALA A 248 -14.70 9.96 -13.50
C ALA A 248 -15.20 11.37 -13.88
N VAL A 249 -14.30 12.30 -14.17
CA VAL A 249 -14.65 13.61 -14.73
C VAL A 249 -14.70 13.52 -16.24
N ILE A 250 -15.88 13.68 -16.83
CA ILE A 250 -16.11 13.50 -18.26
C ILE A 250 -16.40 14.87 -18.87
N THR A 251 -15.67 15.30 -19.88
CA THR A 251 -15.70 16.69 -20.31
C THR A 251 -15.73 16.87 -21.82
N SER A 252 -16.38 17.94 -22.27
CA SER A 252 -16.37 18.40 -23.66
C SER A 252 -15.03 18.95 -24.17
N GLY A 253 -13.96 18.84 -23.37
CA GLY A 253 -12.63 19.34 -23.73
C GLY A 253 -12.10 20.40 -22.77
N GLU A 254 -12.75 20.59 -21.62
CA GLU A 254 -12.18 21.34 -20.51
C GLU A 254 -11.03 20.52 -19.91
N THR A 255 -9.82 21.08 -19.91
CA THR A 255 -8.59 20.39 -19.48
C THR A 255 -7.72 21.25 -18.57
N ASP A 256 -8.18 22.45 -18.21
CA ASP A 256 -7.41 23.50 -17.55
C ASP A 256 -7.74 23.67 -16.05
N ILE A 257 -8.92 23.22 -15.61
CA ILE A 257 -9.35 23.16 -14.22
C ILE A 257 -8.68 21.95 -13.55
N PRO A 258 -7.93 22.15 -12.44
CA PRO A 258 -7.34 21.06 -11.68
C PRO A 258 -8.38 20.45 -10.73
N TRP A 259 -9.28 19.60 -11.26
CA TRP A 259 -10.32 18.92 -10.48
C TRP A 259 -9.76 18.14 -9.29
N GLU A 260 -8.55 17.59 -9.41
CA GLU A 260 -7.85 16.88 -8.35
C GLU A 260 -7.62 17.77 -7.10
N LEU A 261 -7.48 19.09 -7.30
CA LEU A 261 -7.23 20.07 -6.25
C LEU A 261 -8.53 20.63 -5.63
N VAL A 262 -9.69 20.40 -6.23
CA VAL A 262 -10.97 20.87 -5.67
C VAL A 262 -11.14 20.30 -4.27
N HIS A 263 -11.27 21.19 -3.29
CA HIS A 263 -11.43 20.84 -1.90
C HIS A 263 -12.85 21.15 -1.44
N LEU A 264 -13.55 20.12 -0.94
CA LEU A 264 -14.98 20.21 -0.68
C LEU A 264 -15.30 21.13 0.50
N TRP A 265 -14.44 21.26 1.51
CA TRP A 265 -14.73 22.10 2.69
C TRP A 265 -14.01 23.45 2.69
N PRO A 266 -14.61 24.49 3.30
CA PRO A 266 -13.91 25.75 3.52
C PRO A 266 -12.78 25.58 4.56
N PRO A 267 -11.76 26.45 4.54
CA PRO A 267 -10.59 26.31 5.42
C PRO A 267 -10.91 26.38 6.91
N ASP A 268 -12.06 26.96 7.27
CA ASP A 268 -12.44 27.27 8.66
C ASP A 268 -13.40 26.23 9.28
N ALA A 269 -13.74 25.15 8.55
CA ALA A 269 -14.70 24.12 9.01
C ALA A 269 -14.16 23.18 10.11
N GLY A 270 -12.93 23.39 10.57
CA GLY A 270 -12.16 22.45 11.41
C GLY A 270 -10.96 21.90 10.63
N GLU A 271 -9.97 21.34 11.34
CA GLU A 271 -8.83 20.70 10.68
C GLU A 271 -9.33 19.45 9.93
N ASP A 272 -9.40 19.51 8.60
CA ASP A 272 -9.31 18.33 7.75
C ASP A 272 -7.91 17.73 7.93
N ARG A 273 -7.74 17.01 9.04
CA ARG A 273 -6.45 16.47 9.50
C ARG A 273 -5.86 15.47 8.50
N ASP A 274 -6.72 14.85 7.67
CA ASP A 274 -6.35 13.74 6.80
C ASP A 274 -6.46 14.04 5.30
N GLY A 275 -6.81 15.26 4.88
CA GLY A 275 -6.87 15.63 3.46
C GLY A 275 -8.01 14.94 2.70
N VAL A 276 -9.08 14.56 3.39
CA VAL A 276 -10.24 13.85 2.82
C VAL A 276 -11.11 14.74 1.94
N GLY A 277 -10.87 16.05 1.91
CA GLY A 277 -11.70 16.97 1.13
C GLY A 277 -11.33 17.10 -0.34
N PHE A 278 -10.18 16.61 -0.77
CA PHE A 278 -9.76 16.72 -2.17
C PHE A 278 -10.44 15.68 -3.04
N LEU A 279 -11.03 16.08 -4.17
CA LEU A 279 -11.55 15.11 -5.16
C LEU A 279 -10.43 14.20 -5.69
N GLY A 280 -9.19 14.68 -5.77
CA GLY A 280 -8.04 13.89 -6.20
C GLY A 280 -7.69 12.71 -5.29
N ARG A 281 -8.19 12.66 -4.05
CA ARG A 281 -8.00 11.49 -3.15
C ARG A 281 -8.63 10.22 -3.72
N ALA A 282 -9.67 10.39 -4.53
CA ALA A 282 -10.68 9.41 -4.83
C ALA A 282 -10.47 8.76 -6.21
N GLY A 283 -9.25 8.27 -6.48
CA GLY A 283 -8.94 7.61 -7.76
C GLY A 283 -9.29 8.42 -9.01
N LEU A 284 -9.43 9.75 -8.90
CA LEU A 284 -10.05 10.59 -9.92
C LEU A 284 -9.30 10.51 -11.24
N VAL A 285 -10.04 10.17 -12.30
CA VAL A 285 -9.59 10.15 -13.70
C VAL A 285 -10.47 11.05 -14.57
N ARG A 286 -10.00 11.32 -15.80
CA ARG A 286 -10.65 12.23 -16.75
C ARG A 286 -10.96 11.54 -18.08
N TRP A 287 -12.02 11.99 -18.74
CA TRP A 287 -12.40 11.56 -20.08
C TRP A 287 -12.79 12.77 -20.93
N VAL A 288 -12.11 13.00 -22.06
CA VAL A 288 -12.48 14.01 -23.06
C VAL A 288 -13.42 13.43 -24.14
N TYR A 289 -14.49 14.14 -24.49
CA TYR A 289 -15.38 13.75 -25.59
C TYR A 289 -14.62 13.57 -26.91
N ASN A 290 -15.15 12.69 -27.76
CA ASN A 290 -14.58 12.41 -29.08
C ASN A 290 -13.12 11.89 -29.03
N THR A 291 -12.78 11.11 -28.01
CA THR A 291 -11.48 10.42 -27.90
C THR A 291 -11.70 8.95 -27.51
N GLY A 292 -10.73 8.09 -27.80
CA GLY A 292 -10.82 6.65 -27.48
C GLY A 292 -10.47 6.36 -26.02
N HIS A 293 -11.28 5.55 -25.34
CA HIS A 293 -11.09 5.15 -23.93
C HIS A 293 -11.30 3.65 -23.77
N PRO A 294 -10.32 2.83 -24.19
CA PRO A 294 -10.43 1.39 -24.06
C PRO A 294 -10.46 0.99 -22.57
N THR A 295 -11.31 0.02 -22.23
CA THR A 295 -11.23 -0.72 -20.96
C THR A 295 -10.03 -1.66 -20.93
N ASP A 296 -9.49 -1.98 -22.11
CA ASP A 296 -8.49 -2.99 -22.34
C ASP A 296 -7.27 -2.37 -23.00
N LEU A 297 -6.26 -2.00 -22.23
CA LEU A 297 -4.98 -1.53 -22.73
C LEU A 297 -4.10 -2.72 -23.11
N SER A 298 -3.53 -2.71 -24.31
CA SER A 298 -2.59 -3.74 -24.73
C SER A 298 -1.18 -3.17 -24.80
N VAL A 299 -0.22 -3.80 -24.13
CA VAL A 299 1.21 -3.49 -24.30
C VAL A 299 1.91 -4.69 -24.92
N ARG A 300 1.98 -4.68 -26.26
CA ARG A 300 2.60 -5.77 -27.02
C ARG A 300 4.11 -5.69 -26.92
N THR A 301 4.75 -6.86 -26.92
CA THR A 301 6.20 -6.98 -26.85
C THR A 301 6.87 -6.16 -27.96
N GLY A 302 7.83 -5.30 -27.57
CA GLY A 302 8.57 -4.44 -28.50
C GLY A 302 7.88 -3.13 -28.89
N ARG A 303 6.70 -2.84 -28.34
CA ARG A 303 5.94 -1.60 -28.59
C ARG A 303 5.92 -0.63 -27.41
N ALA A 304 6.69 -0.91 -26.36
CA ALA A 304 6.85 -0.04 -25.20
C ALA A 304 8.18 0.72 -25.28
N PHE A 305 8.14 2.04 -25.04
CA PHE A 305 9.29 2.92 -25.18
C PHE A 305 9.39 3.90 -24.01
N HIS A 306 10.62 4.25 -23.63
CA HIS A 306 10.89 5.29 -22.65
C HIS A 306 11.92 6.31 -23.15
N LEU A 307 11.78 7.56 -22.72
CA LEU A 307 12.73 8.65 -22.95
C LEU A 307 13.02 9.34 -21.62
N VAL A 308 14.19 9.04 -21.06
CA VAL A 308 14.70 9.69 -19.84
C VAL A 308 16.01 10.39 -20.24
N PRO A 309 16.01 11.71 -20.42
CA PRO A 309 17.17 12.42 -20.95
C PRO A 309 18.37 12.36 -19.99
N ALA A 310 19.54 12.02 -20.52
CA ALA A 310 20.81 12.24 -19.86
C ALA A 310 21.24 13.69 -20.14
N TYR A 311 20.81 14.63 -19.29
CA TYR A 311 21.12 16.05 -19.48
C TYR A 311 22.62 16.30 -19.40
N ALA A 312 23.15 17.01 -20.38
CA ALA A 312 24.56 17.41 -20.33
C ALA A 312 24.82 18.67 -19.48
N ASP A 313 23.77 19.31 -18.95
CA ASP A 313 23.87 20.29 -17.86
C ASP A 313 23.73 19.58 -16.51
N ALA A 314 24.77 19.65 -15.67
CA ALA A 314 24.78 19.03 -14.36
C ALA A 314 23.71 19.61 -13.40
N LEU A 315 23.23 20.85 -13.65
CA LEU A 315 22.19 21.48 -12.85
C LEU A 315 20.78 20.93 -13.14
N LEU A 316 20.63 20.14 -14.20
CA LEU A 316 19.36 19.58 -14.65
C LEU A 316 19.28 18.07 -14.39
N VAL A 317 20.27 17.47 -13.74
CA VAL A 317 20.23 16.05 -13.41
C VAL A 317 19.11 15.77 -12.40
N LEU A 318 18.25 14.81 -12.75
CA LEU A 318 17.18 14.27 -11.92
C LEU A 318 17.55 12.81 -11.63
N ASP A 319 18.13 12.56 -10.46
CA ASP A 319 18.67 11.25 -10.11
C ASP A 319 17.56 10.21 -9.95
N GLU A 320 16.38 10.60 -9.46
CA GLU A 320 15.26 9.69 -9.25
C GLU A 320 14.58 9.31 -10.59
N ALA A 321 14.49 10.26 -11.53
CA ALA A 321 13.97 10.01 -12.88
C ALA A 321 14.78 8.94 -13.64
N GLN A 322 16.09 8.81 -13.39
CA GLN A 322 16.92 7.77 -14.00
C GLN A 322 16.57 6.35 -13.53
N LEU A 323 15.83 6.21 -12.43
CA LEU A 323 15.36 4.93 -11.90
C LEU A 323 14.06 4.46 -12.57
N GLU A 324 13.27 5.39 -13.13
CA GLU A 324 11.95 5.10 -13.71
C GLU A 324 11.93 4.02 -14.81
N PRO A 325 12.94 3.89 -15.69
CA PRO A 325 12.99 2.81 -16.66
C PRO A 325 12.93 1.40 -16.04
N ALA A 326 13.30 1.23 -14.77
CA ALA A 326 13.21 -0.06 -14.08
C ALA A 326 11.76 -0.54 -13.91
N TYR A 327 10.82 0.38 -13.62
CA TYR A 327 9.40 0.06 -13.42
C TYR A 327 8.67 -0.29 -14.72
N LEU A 328 9.25 0.07 -15.87
CA LEU A 328 8.71 -0.20 -17.20
C LEU A 328 9.20 -1.52 -17.80
N ARG A 329 10.17 -2.18 -17.17
CA ARG A 329 10.72 -3.45 -17.69
C ARG A 329 9.70 -4.59 -17.76
N PRO A 330 8.74 -4.74 -16.83
CA PRO A 330 7.67 -5.75 -16.97
C PRO A 330 6.84 -5.59 -18.25
N PHE A 331 6.82 -4.38 -18.82
CA PHE A 331 6.13 -4.04 -20.07
C PHE A 331 7.02 -4.21 -21.31
N GLY A 332 8.27 -4.63 -21.14
CA GLY A 332 9.24 -4.76 -22.23
C GLY A 332 9.66 -3.42 -22.84
N ALA A 333 9.62 -2.33 -22.05
CA ALA A 333 9.95 -0.99 -22.55
C ALA A 333 11.45 -0.84 -22.89
N VAL A 334 11.74 -0.14 -23.99
CA VAL A 334 13.11 0.14 -24.46
C VAL A 334 13.38 1.63 -24.62
N ALA A 335 14.65 2.03 -24.50
CA ALA A 335 15.03 3.43 -24.66
C ALA A 335 14.81 3.91 -26.10
N LEU A 336 14.18 5.07 -26.26
CA LEU A 336 13.96 5.71 -27.56
C LEU A 336 15.30 6.01 -28.24
N THR A 337 15.44 5.59 -29.50
CA THR A 337 16.66 5.81 -30.30
C THR A 337 16.31 6.33 -31.70
N PRO A 338 16.80 7.52 -32.11
CA PRO A 338 17.58 8.47 -31.32
C PRO A 338 16.74 9.14 -30.21
N PRO A 339 17.33 9.51 -29.05
CA PRO A 339 16.63 10.12 -27.93
C PRO A 339 16.41 11.63 -28.16
N ASP A 340 15.81 11.99 -29.29
CA ASP A 340 15.59 13.37 -29.73
C ASP A 340 14.17 13.56 -30.30
N ALA A 341 13.83 14.80 -30.64
CA ALA A 341 12.54 15.19 -31.22
C ALA A 341 12.21 14.41 -32.50
N THR A 342 13.21 14.09 -33.32
CA THR A 342 13.01 13.32 -34.55
C THR A 342 12.64 11.89 -34.23
N GLY A 343 13.31 11.28 -33.25
CA GLY A 343 12.96 9.96 -32.73
C GLY A 343 11.53 9.93 -32.18
N LEU A 344 11.15 10.93 -31.40
CA LEU A 344 9.81 11.01 -30.80
C LEU A 344 8.73 11.19 -31.86
N ALA A 345 8.92 12.09 -32.82
CA ALA A 345 8.02 12.30 -33.95
C ALA A 345 7.83 11.01 -34.78
N ARG A 346 8.92 10.29 -35.06
CA ARG A 346 8.87 9.01 -35.79
C ARG A 346 8.12 7.94 -35.01
N LEU A 347 8.36 7.84 -33.70
CA LEU A 347 7.69 6.85 -32.87
C LEU A 347 6.18 7.10 -32.83
N LEU A 348 5.78 8.35 -32.57
CA LEU A 348 4.39 8.75 -32.47
C LEU A 348 3.62 8.56 -33.79
N THR A 349 4.29 8.70 -34.94
CA THR A 349 3.68 8.50 -36.28
C THR A 349 3.77 7.05 -36.78
N SER A 350 4.49 6.16 -36.10
CA SER A 350 4.71 4.80 -36.57
C SER A 350 3.47 3.90 -36.49
N GLY A 351 2.54 4.20 -35.57
CA GLY A 351 1.46 3.27 -35.20
C GLY A 351 1.95 2.02 -34.45
N GLU A 352 3.24 1.98 -34.05
CA GLU A 352 3.92 0.85 -33.39
C GLU A 352 4.23 1.11 -31.90
N VAL A 353 3.55 2.09 -31.29
CA VAL A 353 3.68 2.40 -29.86
C VAL A 353 2.42 1.96 -29.12
N ASP A 354 2.62 1.28 -27.99
CA ASP A 354 1.59 0.86 -27.04
C ASP A 354 1.81 1.50 -25.65
N LEU A 355 3.06 1.81 -25.33
CA LEU A 355 3.42 2.53 -24.12
C LEU A 355 4.55 3.52 -24.44
N LEU A 356 4.37 4.78 -24.07
CA LEU A 356 5.40 5.81 -24.14
C LEU A 356 5.54 6.47 -22.78
N HIS A 357 6.74 6.41 -22.19
CA HIS A 357 7.04 7.06 -20.92
C HIS A 357 8.16 8.09 -21.07
N PHE A 358 7.93 9.33 -20.64
CA PHE A 358 8.93 10.39 -20.56
C PHE A 358 9.13 10.78 -19.10
N ALA A 359 10.39 10.93 -18.66
CA ALA A 359 10.72 11.49 -17.35
C ALA A 359 11.83 12.53 -17.48
N GLY A 360 11.55 13.77 -17.09
CA GLY A 360 12.49 14.87 -17.27
C GLY A 360 11.89 16.25 -16.95
N HIS A 361 12.62 17.30 -17.31
CA HIS A 361 12.19 18.67 -17.07
C HIS A 361 11.15 19.14 -18.10
N GLY A 362 10.07 19.74 -17.59
CA GLY A 362 9.12 20.52 -18.36
C GLY A 362 9.37 22.02 -18.18
N PHE A 363 9.30 22.77 -19.28
CA PHE A 363 9.50 24.21 -19.31
C PHE A 363 8.30 24.90 -19.95
N SER A 364 7.99 26.08 -19.41
CA SER A 364 6.99 26.98 -19.96
C SER A 364 7.63 28.32 -20.28
N ASP A 365 7.37 28.85 -21.48
CA ASP A 365 7.60 30.27 -21.76
C ASP A 365 6.23 30.92 -21.95
N ASP A 366 5.79 31.60 -20.90
CA ASP A 366 4.53 32.35 -20.87
C ASP A 366 4.69 33.78 -21.40
N THR A 367 5.90 34.20 -21.81
CA THR A 367 6.18 35.54 -22.36
C THR A 367 5.94 35.62 -23.87
N VAL A 368 6.00 34.48 -24.56
CA VAL A 368 5.65 34.35 -25.97
C VAL A 368 4.14 34.16 -26.14
N THR A 369 3.59 34.58 -27.28
CA THR A 369 2.17 34.46 -27.59
C THR A 369 1.96 33.68 -28.89
N PRO A 370 1.40 32.47 -28.84
CA PRO A 370 0.91 31.76 -27.65
C PRO A 370 2.05 31.27 -26.73
N PRO A 371 1.78 31.08 -25.41
CA PRO A 371 2.68 30.43 -24.48
C PRO A 371 3.08 29.05 -24.98
N VAL A 372 4.35 28.70 -24.82
CA VAL A 372 4.84 27.38 -25.20
C VAL A 372 5.03 26.49 -23.98
N ARG A 373 4.85 25.18 -24.20
CA ARG A 373 5.13 24.09 -23.24
C ARG A 373 6.12 23.15 -23.91
N LEU A 374 7.22 22.86 -23.24
CA LEU A 374 8.36 22.15 -23.80
C LEU A 374 8.84 21.07 -22.85
N MET A 375 9.06 19.86 -23.36
CA MET A 375 9.87 18.84 -22.71
C MET A 375 11.33 19.08 -23.06
N ALA A 376 12.22 19.15 -22.07
CA ALA A 376 13.64 19.28 -22.35
C ALA A 376 14.28 17.94 -22.68
N LEU A 377 15.11 17.96 -23.72
CA LEU A 377 15.87 16.83 -24.21
C LEU A 377 17.35 16.95 -23.80
N ALA A 378 18.16 15.94 -24.13
CA ALA A 378 19.51 15.78 -23.58
C ALA A 378 20.45 16.98 -23.77
N ASP A 379 20.30 17.74 -24.87
CA ASP A 379 21.16 18.88 -25.17
C ASP A 379 20.66 20.23 -24.60
N TYR A 380 19.57 20.23 -23.82
CA TYR A 380 19.09 21.43 -23.13
C TYR A 380 20.11 21.94 -22.10
N ARG A 381 20.22 23.27 -21.98
CA ARG A 381 21.12 23.99 -21.05
C ARG A 381 20.35 25.12 -20.37
N HIS A 382 20.54 25.30 -19.06
CA HIS A 382 19.83 26.34 -18.32
C HIS A 382 20.32 27.74 -18.73
N GLY A 383 19.40 28.68 -19.00
CA GLY A 383 19.71 30.08 -19.29
C GLY A 383 20.31 30.38 -20.67
N VAL A 384 20.41 29.40 -21.57
CA VAL A 384 20.86 29.61 -22.96
C VAL A 384 19.64 29.73 -23.86
N ALA A 385 19.54 30.84 -24.61
CA ALA A 385 18.51 30.99 -25.64
C ALA A 385 18.66 29.88 -26.68
N VAL A 386 17.56 29.18 -26.99
CA VAL A 386 17.57 28.09 -27.96
C VAL A 386 17.56 28.67 -29.38
N ASP A 387 18.71 29.13 -29.86
CA ASP A 387 18.90 29.56 -31.25
C ASP A 387 19.36 28.36 -32.10
N GLY A 388 18.59 27.97 -33.14
CA GLY A 388 18.97 26.93 -34.11
C GLY A 388 18.06 25.69 -34.12
N ASP A 389 18.60 24.55 -34.60
CA ASP A 389 17.91 23.25 -34.65
C ASP A 389 17.54 22.78 -33.24
N ARG A 390 16.24 22.87 -32.92
CA ARG A 390 15.69 22.56 -31.58
C ARG A 390 15.53 21.07 -31.34
N SER A 391 15.74 20.22 -32.35
CA SER A 391 15.38 18.81 -32.31
C SER A 391 16.06 18.01 -31.19
N ARG A 392 17.24 18.43 -30.73
CA ARG A 392 17.96 17.77 -29.63
C ARG A 392 17.82 18.48 -28.27
N VAL A 393 17.14 19.63 -28.26
CA VAL A 393 17.05 20.54 -27.12
C VAL A 393 15.69 20.46 -26.46
N ALA A 394 14.61 20.46 -27.23
CA ALA A 394 13.26 20.43 -26.68
C ALA A 394 12.26 19.80 -27.64
N TYR A 395 11.13 19.35 -27.10
CA TYR A 395 9.96 18.93 -27.86
C TYR A 395 8.70 19.59 -27.30
N GLY A 396 7.96 20.30 -28.14
CA GLY A 396 6.82 21.11 -27.74
C GLY A 396 5.48 20.66 -28.28
N LEU A 397 4.44 21.35 -27.84
CA LEU A 397 3.06 21.14 -28.30
C LEU A 397 2.91 21.38 -29.81
N ASP A 398 3.62 22.37 -30.36
CA ASP A 398 3.59 22.66 -31.80
C ASP A 398 4.24 21.54 -32.62
N ASP A 399 5.34 20.95 -32.12
CA ASP A 399 5.98 19.80 -32.76
C ASP A 399 5.03 18.60 -32.76
N LEU A 400 4.32 18.39 -31.65
CA LEU A 400 3.33 17.32 -31.50
C LEU A 400 2.15 17.49 -32.48
N ARG A 401 1.56 18.69 -32.57
CA ARG A 401 0.44 18.98 -33.48
C ARG A 401 0.81 18.81 -34.95
N GLN A 402 2.07 19.03 -35.32
CA GLN A 402 2.53 18.83 -36.70
C GLN A 402 2.55 17.35 -37.11
N VAL A 403 2.81 16.44 -36.17
CA VAL A 403 3.05 15.02 -36.47
C VAL A 403 1.86 14.13 -36.11
N LEU A 404 1.01 14.56 -35.17
CA LEU A 404 -0.15 13.82 -34.68
C LEU A 404 -1.43 14.56 -35.05
N PRO A 405 -2.02 14.26 -36.22
CA PRO A 405 -3.31 14.81 -36.58
C PRO A 405 -4.44 14.15 -35.80
N ASP A 406 -5.59 14.84 -35.70
CA ASP A 406 -6.82 14.25 -35.19
C ASP A 406 -7.16 12.97 -35.98
N VAL A 407 -7.33 11.87 -35.25
CA VAL A 407 -7.79 10.61 -35.81
C VAL A 407 -9.31 10.57 -35.62
N PRO A 408 -10.11 10.43 -36.70
CA PRO A 408 -11.55 10.25 -36.57
C PRO A 408 -11.82 9.08 -35.62
N PRO A 409 -12.88 9.11 -34.80
CA PRO A 409 -13.23 8.03 -33.88
C PRO A 409 -13.69 6.77 -34.64
N LEU A 410 -12.78 6.15 -35.40
CA LEU A 410 -12.99 4.90 -36.08
C LEU A 410 -12.62 3.78 -35.10
N ARG A 411 -13.68 3.14 -34.58
CA ARG A 411 -13.70 1.83 -33.92
C ARG A 411 -13.34 1.88 -32.43
N PHE A 412 -14.38 1.93 -31.60
CA PHE A 412 -14.34 1.43 -30.23
C PHE A 412 -13.81 -0.01 -30.27
N GLY A 413 -12.52 -0.23 -29.97
CA GLY A 413 -11.97 -1.57 -29.84
C GLY A 413 -10.48 -1.77 -30.13
N GLU A 414 -9.77 -0.86 -30.80
CA GLU A 414 -8.30 -0.97 -30.90
C GLU A 414 -7.65 -0.05 -29.85
N PRO A 415 -6.98 -0.59 -28.82
CA PRO A 415 -6.44 0.24 -27.76
C PRO A 415 -5.24 1.05 -28.24
N GLY A 416 -5.41 2.38 -28.17
CA GLY A 416 -4.33 3.34 -28.33
C GLY A 416 -3.28 3.24 -27.22
N PRO A 417 -2.10 3.87 -27.40
CA PRO A 417 -1.03 3.79 -26.42
C PRO A 417 -1.39 4.43 -25.07
N LEU A 418 -0.79 3.90 -24.00
CA LEU A 418 -0.65 4.59 -22.72
C LEU A 418 0.55 5.56 -22.81
N VAL A 419 0.29 6.87 -22.69
CA VAL A 419 1.33 7.89 -22.71
C VAL A 419 1.49 8.51 -21.33
N PHE A 420 2.68 8.40 -20.76
CA PHE A 420 3.02 8.96 -19.45
C PHE A 420 4.09 10.03 -19.62
N LEU A 421 3.78 11.29 -19.34
CA LEU A 421 4.72 12.40 -19.38
C LEU A 421 4.99 12.94 -17.96
N ASN A 422 6.02 12.38 -17.32
CA ASN A 422 6.48 12.78 -16.00
C ASN A 422 7.37 14.02 -16.08
N ALA A 423 6.75 15.19 -16.22
CA ALA A 423 7.43 16.46 -16.38
C ALA A 423 6.59 17.64 -15.89
N CYS A 424 7.22 18.56 -15.15
CA CYS A 424 6.55 19.73 -14.56
C CYS A 424 5.72 20.51 -15.60
N ARG A 425 4.47 20.82 -15.25
CA ARG A 425 3.53 21.66 -16.03
C ARG A 425 3.19 21.17 -17.45
N ILE A 426 3.59 19.97 -17.86
CA ILE A 426 3.26 19.42 -19.20
C ILE A 426 1.77 19.07 -19.33
N GLY A 427 1.11 18.73 -18.23
CA GLY A 427 -0.34 18.54 -18.20
C GLY A 427 -1.14 19.84 -18.30
N GLN A 428 -0.51 21.02 -18.12
CA GLN A 428 -1.18 22.31 -18.13
C GLN A 428 -1.41 22.82 -19.58
N PRO A 429 -2.64 23.13 -19.98
CA PRO A 429 -2.88 23.77 -21.28
C PRO A 429 -2.33 25.22 -21.33
N PRO A 430 -1.94 25.73 -22.50
CA PRO A 430 -1.47 27.10 -22.67
C PRO A 430 -2.60 28.12 -22.36
N SER A 431 -2.28 29.17 -21.62
CA SER A 431 -3.27 29.97 -20.87
C SER A 431 -3.90 31.14 -21.62
N THR A 432 -3.67 31.36 -22.93
CA THR A 432 -3.98 32.68 -23.53
C THR A 432 -4.91 32.71 -24.75
N ARG A 433 -5.38 31.58 -25.29
CA ARG A 433 -6.28 31.58 -26.47
C ARG A 433 -7.39 30.55 -26.40
N SER A 434 -8.33 30.67 -27.33
CA SER A 434 -9.42 29.71 -27.62
C SER A 434 -8.92 28.42 -28.28
N GLU A 435 -7.60 28.27 -28.45
CA GLU A 435 -6.94 27.05 -28.90
C GLU A 435 -7.18 25.94 -27.87
N SER A 436 -7.87 24.89 -28.29
CA SER A 436 -8.10 23.71 -27.47
C SER A 436 -6.76 22.96 -27.27
N GLY A 437 -6.41 22.72 -26.00
CA GLY A 437 -5.60 21.58 -25.61
C GLY A 437 -4.14 21.80 -25.28
N GLY A 438 -3.69 21.17 -24.19
CA GLY A 438 -2.28 20.86 -23.91
C GLY A 438 -1.87 19.51 -24.54
N PHE A 439 -0.79 18.91 -24.04
CA PHE A 439 -0.32 17.60 -24.51
C PHE A 439 -1.40 16.51 -24.41
N ALA A 440 -2.20 16.53 -23.34
CA ALA A 440 -3.27 15.55 -23.10
C ALA A 440 -4.27 15.49 -24.26
N GLU A 441 -4.83 16.63 -24.66
CA GLU A 441 -5.83 16.68 -25.71
C GLU A 441 -5.27 16.22 -27.06
N VAL A 442 -4.08 16.70 -27.44
CA VAL A 442 -3.47 16.34 -28.73
C VAL A 442 -3.15 14.84 -28.80
N LEU A 443 -2.65 14.26 -27.71
CA LEU A 443 -2.37 12.81 -27.67
C LEU A 443 -3.65 11.97 -27.71
N LEU A 444 -4.66 12.34 -26.91
CA LEU A 444 -5.93 11.60 -26.86
C LEU A 444 -6.69 11.68 -28.19
N ARG A 445 -6.76 12.85 -28.83
CA ARG A 445 -7.37 13.02 -30.17
C ARG A 445 -6.53 12.39 -31.27
N GLY A 446 -5.23 12.32 -31.08
CA GLY A 446 -4.31 11.58 -31.93
C GLY A 446 -4.39 10.06 -31.76
N GLY A 447 -5.27 9.56 -30.87
CA GLY A 447 -5.55 8.14 -30.70
C GLY A 447 -4.84 7.48 -29.52
N ALA A 448 -4.29 8.22 -28.55
CA ALA A 448 -3.85 7.64 -27.27
C ALA A 448 -5.04 7.09 -26.47
N GLY A 449 -4.88 5.90 -25.89
CA GLY A 449 -5.91 5.25 -25.08
C GLY A 449 -5.90 5.68 -23.61
N ALA A 450 -4.76 6.19 -23.14
CA ALA A 450 -4.62 6.80 -21.82
C ALA A 450 -3.48 7.82 -21.81
N PHE A 451 -3.62 8.87 -21.00
CA PHE A 451 -2.60 9.90 -20.80
C PHE A 451 -2.39 10.21 -19.31
N VAL A 452 -1.15 10.33 -18.86
CA VAL A 452 -0.77 10.77 -17.51
C VAL A 452 0.21 11.92 -17.62
N GLY A 453 -0.01 13.00 -16.85
CA GLY A 453 0.92 14.14 -16.82
C GLY A 453 0.75 15.03 -15.58
N CYS A 454 1.66 15.99 -15.41
CA CYS A 454 1.70 16.85 -14.22
C CYS A 454 1.19 18.28 -14.52
N LEU A 455 0.24 18.77 -13.72
CA LEU A 455 -0.34 20.12 -13.88
C LEU A 455 0.56 21.24 -13.33
N TRP A 456 1.38 20.95 -12.31
CA TRP A 456 2.35 21.88 -11.74
C TRP A 456 3.68 21.20 -11.40
N SER A 457 4.57 21.91 -10.71
CA SER A 457 5.90 21.43 -10.32
C SER A 457 5.80 20.26 -9.32
N VAL A 458 6.56 19.20 -9.58
CA VAL A 458 6.59 17.96 -8.77
C VAL A 458 8.00 17.74 -8.25
N GLY A 459 8.14 17.16 -7.05
CA GLY A 459 9.44 16.75 -6.52
C GLY A 459 9.95 15.47 -7.21
N ASP A 460 11.27 15.25 -7.21
CA ASP A 460 11.90 14.10 -7.89
C ASP A 460 11.54 12.75 -7.22
N THR A 461 11.72 12.62 -5.90
CA THR A 461 11.38 11.39 -5.15
C THR A 461 9.87 11.03 -5.20
N PRO A 462 8.92 11.95 -5.00
CA PRO A 462 7.47 11.68 -5.10
C PRO A 462 7.01 11.32 -6.50
N ALA A 463 7.66 11.91 -7.52
CA ALA A 463 7.38 11.56 -8.90
C ALA A 463 7.75 10.10 -9.16
N ARG A 464 8.92 9.65 -8.67
CA ARG A 464 9.32 8.24 -8.70
C ARG A 464 8.32 7.34 -7.94
N GLU A 465 7.90 7.73 -6.73
CA GLU A 465 6.95 6.95 -5.94
C GLU A 465 5.58 6.81 -6.62
N PHE A 466 5.08 7.90 -7.23
CA PHE A 466 3.87 7.84 -8.04
C PHE A 466 4.03 6.84 -9.19
N VAL A 467 5.11 6.97 -9.97
CA VAL A 467 5.39 6.13 -11.15
C VAL A 467 5.54 4.66 -10.76
N ALA A 468 6.27 4.38 -9.68
CA ALA A 468 6.48 3.03 -9.17
C ALA A 468 5.15 2.37 -8.76
N ALA A 469 4.36 3.04 -7.93
CA ALA A 469 3.07 2.51 -7.47
C ALA A 469 2.05 2.40 -8.62
N PHE A 470 2.01 3.37 -9.53
CA PHE A 470 1.10 3.36 -10.68
C PHE A 470 1.38 2.18 -11.63
N TYR A 471 2.63 1.96 -12.04
CA TYR A 471 2.98 0.86 -12.94
C TYR A 471 2.94 -0.51 -12.26
N ASP A 472 3.30 -0.62 -10.98
CA ASP A 472 3.15 -1.88 -10.21
C ASP A 472 1.67 -2.27 -10.10
N ALA A 473 0.79 -1.31 -9.79
CA ALA A 473 -0.66 -1.56 -9.73
C ALA A 473 -1.22 -2.00 -11.09
N LEU A 474 -0.85 -1.32 -12.19
CA LEU A 474 -1.26 -1.74 -13.52
C LEU A 474 -0.75 -3.13 -13.89
N HIS A 475 0.50 -3.45 -13.54
CA HIS A 475 1.09 -4.76 -13.79
C HIS A 475 0.39 -5.88 -13.02
N ARG A 476 -0.03 -5.62 -11.77
CA ARG A 476 -0.85 -6.52 -10.94
C ARG A 476 -2.30 -6.63 -11.42
N GLY A 477 -2.68 -5.82 -12.40
CA GLY A 477 -3.99 -5.87 -13.04
C GLY A 477 -5.06 -5.02 -12.39
N HIS A 478 -4.70 -4.06 -11.52
CA HIS A 478 -5.62 -3.05 -11.02
C HIS A 478 -6.13 -2.15 -12.17
N THR A 479 -7.27 -1.49 -11.94
CA THR A 479 -7.79 -0.45 -12.84
C THR A 479 -6.87 0.77 -12.87
N ILE A 480 -6.93 1.58 -13.92
CA ILE A 480 -6.22 2.88 -13.92
C ILE A 480 -6.71 3.79 -12.79
N ALA A 481 -8.00 3.79 -12.47
CA ALA A 481 -8.52 4.59 -11.34
C ALA A 481 -7.84 4.20 -10.01
N HIS A 482 -7.74 2.89 -9.75
CA HIS A 482 -7.09 2.38 -8.54
C HIS A 482 -5.56 2.59 -8.58
N ALA A 483 -4.91 2.39 -9.74
CA ALA A 483 -3.48 2.68 -9.90
C ALA A 483 -3.18 4.17 -9.64
N THR A 484 -4.07 5.06 -10.06
CA THR A 484 -3.99 6.50 -9.79
C THR A 484 -4.11 6.80 -8.29
N LEU A 485 -5.06 6.15 -7.60
CA LEU A 485 -5.23 6.26 -6.15
C LEU A 485 -3.95 5.85 -5.41
N LEU A 486 -3.38 4.69 -5.75
CA LEU A 486 -2.15 4.18 -5.14
C LEU A 486 -0.96 5.10 -5.45
N GLY A 487 -0.82 5.57 -6.70
CA GLY A 487 0.21 6.53 -7.08
C GLY A 487 0.15 7.82 -6.27
N ARG A 488 -1.05 8.40 -6.13
CA ARG A 488 -1.27 9.62 -5.33
C ARG A 488 -1.00 9.38 -3.83
N ARG A 489 -1.37 8.22 -3.29
CA ARG A 489 -1.06 7.85 -1.90
C ARG A 489 0.44 7.71 -1.67
N ALA A 490 1.15 6.99 -2.55
CA ALA A 490 2.60 6.83 -2.47
C ALA A 490 3.33 8.17 -2.58
N ALA A 491 2.93 9.04 -3.50
CA ALA A 491 3.48 10.39 -3.63
C ALA A 491 3.25 11.25 -2.38
N ARG A 492 2.09 11.10 -1.71
CA ARG A 492 1.78 11.79 -0.46
C ARG A 492 2.62 11.28 0.71
N GLU A 493 2.81 9.96 0.82
CA GLU A 493 3.63 9.31 1.85
C GLU A 493 5.13 9.61 1.71
N ALA A 494 5.60 9.85 0.48
CA ALA A 494 6.94 10.35 0.20
C ALA A 494 7.25 11.71 0.86
N GLY A 495 6.26 12.32 1.53
CA GLY A 495 6.40 13.54 2.33
C GLY A 495 6.45 14.80 1.48
N ASP A 496 6.08 14.69 0.21
CA ASP A 496 5.98 15.81 -0.70
C ASP A 496 4.54 16.14 -1.00
N ILE A 497 4.44 17.38 -1.36
CA ILE A 497 3.29 18.21 -1.27
C ILE A 497 2.60 18.27 -2.65
N SER A 498 3.24 17.77 -3.71
CA SER A 498 2.77 17.72 -5.11
C SER A 498 1.95 16.47 -5.48
N TRP A 499 1.50 15.67 -4.51
CA TRP A 499 0.77 14.41 -4.75
C TRP A 499 -0.56 14.53 -5.54
N LEU A 500 -1.14 15.73 -5.61
CA LEU A 500 -2.32 16.04 -6.44
C LEU A 500 -1.98 16.53 -7.85
N ALA A 501 -0.69 16.67 -8.21
CA ALA A 501 -0.25 17.25 -9.48
C ALA A 501 -0.56 16.37 -10.70
N TYR A 502 -0.70 15.06 -10.49
CA TYR A 502 -0.93 14.10 -11.56
C TYR A 502 -2.38 14.09 -12.01
N THR A 503 -2.56 14.43 -13.28
CA THR A 503 -3.82 14.29 -14.00
C THR A 503 -3.77 13.06 -14.89
N VAL A 504 -4.83 12.25 -14.84
CA VAL A 504 -4.91 10.96 -15.52
C VAL A 504 -6.16 10.96 -16.40
N TYR A 505 -5.97 10.80 -17.70
CA TYR A 505 -7.04 10.68 -18.68
C TYR A 505 -7.12 9.24 -19.17
N ALA A 506 -8.19 8.54 -18.83
CA ALA A 506 -8.40 7.14 -19.19
C ALA A 506 -9.84 6.71 -18.88
N HIS A 507 -10.24 5.55 -19.43
CA HIS A 507 -11.37 4.82 -18.86
C HIS A 507 -11.05 4.44 -17.41
N PRO A 508 -11.95 4.68 -16.42
CA PRO A 508 -11.70 4.35 -15.02
C PRO A 508 -11.37 2.86 -14.82
N ASP A 509 -12.14 1.98 -15.46
CA ASP A 509 -11.92 0.53 -15.45
C ASP A 509 -10.82 0.02 -16.40
N ALA A 510 -10.03 0.90 -17.02
CA ALA A 510 -8.96 0.47 -17.92
C ALA A 510 -7.97 -0.46 -17.20
N ARG A 511 -7.70 -1.63 -17.78
CA ARG A 511 -6.75 -2.63 -17.31
C ARG A 511 -5.88 -3.12 -18.48
N LEU A 512 -4.82 -3.87 -18.18
CA LEU A 512 -4.02 -4.52 -19.22
C LEU A 512 -4.67 -5.83 -19.70
N ALA A 513 -5.02 -5.90 -20.99
CA ALA A 513 -5.85 -6.95 -21.60
C ALA A 513 -5.07 -8.21 -22.03
N ASP A 514 -4.01 -8.03 -22.82
CA ASP A 514 -3.12 -9.11 -23.25
C ASP A 514 -2.03 -9.30 -22.20
N ARG A 515 -2.33 -10.11 -21.18
CA ARG A 515 -1.28 -10.59 -20.27
C ARG A 515 -0.45 -11.63 -21.02
N PRO A 516 0.88 -11.45 -21.13
CA PRO A 516 1.76 -12.58 -21.41
C PRO A 516 1.49 -13.69 -20.36
N PRO A 517 1.71 -14.99 -20.66
CA PRO A 517 1.63 -16.02 -19.62
C PRO A 517 2.54 -15.61 -18.44
N PRO A 518 2.20 -15.95 -17.18
CA PRO A 518 2.99 -15.55 -16.04
C PRO A 518 4.39 -16.14 -16.20
N GLY A 519 5.33 -15.29 -16.63
CA GLY A 519 6.74 -15.56 -16.39
C GLY A 519 6.95 -15.57 -14.88
N ASP A 520 7.89 -16.39 -14.40
CA ASP A 520 8.41 -16.30 -13.02
C ASP A 520 8.47 -14.83 -12.58
N PRO A 521 8.07 -14.45 -11.36
CA PRO A 521 8.00 -13.06 -10.95
C PRO A 521 9.31 -12.35 -11.30
N VAL A 522 9.26 -11.56 -12.37
CA VAL A 522 10.43 -10.92 -12.94
C VAL A 522 10.64 -9.65 -12.13
N LEU A 523 11.47 -9.74 -11.07
CA LEU A 523 12.17 -8.57 -10.56
C LEU A 523 12.91 -7.91 -11.75
N PRO A 524 12.85 -6.57 -11.89
CA PRO A 524 13.17 -5.85 -13.11
C PRO A 524 14.47 -6.32 -13.80
N PRO A 525 14.49 -6.76 -15.07
CA PRO A 525 15.67 -7.32 -15.73
C PRO A 525 16.77 -6.27 -15.99
N THR A 526 17.96 -6.46 -15.42
CA THR A 526 19.16 -5.88 -16.04
C THR A 526 19.48 -6.63 -17.35
N VAL A 527 19.77 -5.88 -18.42
CA VAL A 527 19.81 -6.29 -19.84
C VAL A 527 20.84 -7.41 -20.18
N PRO A 528 20.47 -8.56 -20.78
CA PRO A 528 21.36 -9.70 -21.16
C PRO A 528 21.79 -9.66 -22.66
N PRO A 529 22.88 -10.32 -23.17
CA PRO A 529 22.90 -11.77 -23.49
C PRO A 529 24.34 -12.42 -23.38
N ALA A 530 24.61 -13.73 -23.44
CA ALA A 530 24.10 -14.76 -24.34
C ALA A 530 24.41 -16.19 -23.86
N LYS A 531 23.44 -17.08 -24.13
CA LYS A 531 23.54 -18.50 -24.51
C LYS A 531 24.47 -19.44 -23.73
N GLY A 532 23.85 -20.43 -23.09
CA GLY A 532 24.35 -21.81 -23.19
C GLY A 532 24.01 -22.76 -22.03
N SER A 533 22.95 -23.54 -22.23
CA SER A 533 22.74 -24.91 -21.72
C SER A 533 22.43 -25.18 -20.25
N SER A 534 21.23 -25.77 -20.09
CA SER A 534 20.79 -26.78 -19.12
C SER A 534 21.87 -27.46 -18.26
N MET A 535 21.69 -27.42 -16.93
CA MET A 535 21.55 -28.62 -16.08
C MET A 535 21.06 -28.28 -14.67
N THR A 536 19.98 -28.96 -14.29
CA THR A 536 19.53 -29.44 -12.96
C THR A 536 20.10 -28.88 -11.65
N THR A 537 19.15 -28.79 -10.69
CA THR A 537 19.19 -29.05 -9.23
C THR A 537 19.30 -27.91 -8.20
N THR A 538 18.33 -27.99 -7.28
CA THR A 538 18.29 -27.63 -5.85
C THR A 538 17.90 -26.21 -5.40
N ALA A 539 16.89 -26.21 -4.52
CA ALA A 539 16.19 -25.13 -3.87
C ALA A 539 17.09 -24.15 -3.09
N ALA A 540 16.75 -22.86 -3.15
CA ALA A 540 17.33 -21.80 -2.31
C ALA A 540 16.22 -20.97 -1.67
N THR A 541 16.39 -20.77 -0.36
CA THR A 541 15.47 -20.17 0.61
C THR A 541 15.52 -18.64 0.54
N THR A 542 14.36 -17.97 0.50
CA THR A 542 14.22 -16.51 0.44
C THR A 542 14.49 -15.84 1.80
N PRO A 543 15.19 -14.68 1.88
CA PRO A 543 15.45 -13.98 3.15
C PRO A 543 14.31 -13.03 3.55
N ALA A 544 14.05 -12.96 4.87
CA ALA A 544 13.02 -12.13 5.49
C ALA A 544 13.34 -10.62 5.44
N THR A 545 12.34 -9.81 5.07
CA THR A 545 12.38 -8.35 5.10
C THR A 545 12.02 -7.81 6.49
N THR A 546 12.93 -7.04 7.09
CA THR A 546 12.83 -6.46 8.45
C THR A 546 11.82 -5.31 8.53
N ARG A 547 10.75 -5.48 9.34
CA ARG A 547 9.85 -4.42 9.84
C ARG A 547 10.63 -3.41 10.73
N LYS A 548 10.31 -2.11 10.67
CA LYS A 548 10.82 -1.11 11.64
C LYS A 548 10.11 -1.27 12.99
N ALA A 549 10.88 -1.60 14.03
CA ALA A 549 10.38 -1.78 15.40
C ALA A 549 9.88 -0.46 16.06
N PRO A 550 8.90 -0.52 16.98
CA PRO A 550 8.32 0.65 17.66
C PRO A 550 9.31 1.39 18.57
N ALA A 551 8.99 2.65 18.90
CA ALA A 551 9.80 3.51 19.76
C ALA A 551 9.64 3.18 21.26
N LEU A 552 10.74 3.26 22.03
CA LEU A 552 10.74 2.99 23.47
C LEU A 552 9.91 4.02 24.26
N THR A 553 9.11 3.55 25.22
CA THR A 553 8.29 4.40 26.08
C THR A 553 9.13 5.12 27.15
N ARG A 554 8.55 6.14 27.79
CA ARG A 554 9.20 6.89 28.86
C ARG A 554 9.65 6.01 30.03
N ASP A 555 8.83 5.04 30.43
CA ASP A 555 9.14 4.17 31.56
C ASP A 555 10.22 3.14 31.20
N GLN A 556 10.20 2.64 29.96
CA GLN A 556 11.27 1.79 29.43
C GLN A 556 12.62 2.52 29.41
N LEU A 557 12.64 3.78 28.96
CA LEU A 557 13.85 4.61 28.96
C LEU A 557 14.36 4.89 30.36
N ARG A 558 13.48 5.14 31.32
CA ARG A 558 13.85 5.36 32.73
C ARG A 558 14.42 4.09 33.38
N THR A 559 13.90 2.93 33.00
CA THR A 559 14.36 1.64 33.50
C THR A 559 15.81 1.35 33.09
N ILE A 560 16.16 1.67 31.85
CA ILE A 560 17.53 1.45 31.34
C ILE A 560 18.51 2.59 31.65
N HIS A 561 18.03 3.80 31.98
CA HIS A 561 18.88 4.97 32.24
C HIS A 561 20.05 4.72 33.20
N PRO A 562 19.88 3.97 34.32
CA PRO A 562 20.98 3.64 35.23
C PRO A 562 22.08 2.74 34.65
N HIS A 563 21.75 2.02 33.57
CA HIS A 563 22.61 1.01 32.95
C HIS A 563 23.17 1.47 31.60
N VAL A 564 22.87 2.70 31.16
CA VAL A 564 23.30 3.21 29.87
C VAL A 564 24.19 4.45 30.05
N ILE A 565 25.39 4.38 29.47
CA ILE A 565 26.29 5.50 29.32
C ILE A 565 26.15 6.02 27.88
N SER A 566 25.34 7.07 27.73
CA SER A 566 25.14 7.77 26.46
C SER A 566 26.17 8.87 26.31
N THR A 567 26.89 8.87 25.19
CA THR A 567 27.89 9.89 24.85
C THR A 567 27.55 10.60 23.54
N GLU A 568 27.75 11.92 23.51
CA GLU A 568 27.60 12.75 22.31
C GLU A 568 28.99 13.27 21.91
N ASP A 569 29.43 12.96 20.70
CA ASP A 569 30.79 13.24 20.20
C ASP A 569 31.92 12.78 21.14
N GLY A 570 31.70 11.66 21.84
CA GLY A 570 32.63 11.07 22.79
C GLY A 570 32.55 11.63 24.22
N ARG A 571 31.74 12.66 24.46
CA ARG A 571 31.69 13.37 25.75
C ARG A 571 30.41 13.08 26.52
N LEU A 572 30.50 13.20 27.85
CA LEU A 572 29.34 13.20 28.74
C LEU A 572 28.62 14.54 28.67
N ALA A 573 27.31 14.52 28.95
CA ALA A 573 26.55 15.76 29.06
C ALA A 573 26.97 16.55 30.31
N GLU A 574 26.80 17.87 30.25
CA GLU A 574 27.00 18.78 31.38
C GLU A 574 25.67 19.10 32.07
N GLY A 575 25.73 19.43 33.36
CA GLY A 575 24.58 19.81 34.17
C GLY A 575 24.12 18.74 35.16
N ALA A 576 22.92 18.94 35.71
CA ALA A 576 22.32 18.02 36.68
C ALA A 576 21.73 16.78 35.99
N SER A 577 21.77 15.64 36.70
CA SER A 577 21.09 14.42 36.28
C SER A 577 19.57 14.67 36.16
N SER A 578 18.98 14.17 35.09
CA SER A 578 17.54 14.29 34.79
C SER A 578 17.04 13.00 34.18
N LEU A 579 15.93 12.47 34.71
CA LEU A 579 15.29 11.28 34.15
C LEU A 579 14.78 11.54 32.73
N PRO A 580 15.04 10.65 31.76
CA PRO A 580 14.61 10.82 30.39
C PRO A 580 13.08 10.83 30.26
N THR A 581 12.60 11.62 29.30
CA THR A 581 11.19 11.70 28.89
C THR A 581 10.95 11.16 27.48
N GLY A 582 12.01 11.02 26.67
CA GLY A 582 12.04 10.38 25.36
C GLY A 582 13.47 10.03 24.90
N VAL A 583 13.61 9.56 23.65
CA VAL A 583 14.93 9.18 23.10
C VAL A 583 15.84 10.41 22.88
N GLY A 584 15.24 11.56 22.57
CA GLY A 584 15.96 12.81 22.29
C GLY A 584 16.72 13.35 23.50
N ASP A 585 16.09 13.39 24.67
CA ASP A 585 16.63 13.96 25.91
C ASP A 585 17.41 12.94 26.77
N PHE A 586 17.52 11.68 26.34
CA PHE A 586 18.32 10.67 27.01
C PHE A 586 19.80 11.05 27.04
N ARG A 587 20.37 11.29 28.21
CA ARG A 587 21.77 11.73 28.39
C ARG A 587 22.36 11.20 29.69
N THR A 588 23.68 11.10 29.72
CA THR A 588 24.44 10.67 30.90
C THR A 588 25.38 11.80 31.34
N VAL A 589 25.34 12.15 32.62
CA VAL A 589 26.25 13.12 33.26
C VAL A 589 27.19 12.40 34.23
N ARG A 590 28.25 13.07 34.71
CA ARG A 590 29.21 12.46 35.66
C ARG A 590 28.55 11.94 36.94
N ALA A 591 27.55 12.65 37.45
CA ALA A 591 26.81 12.26 38.64
C ALA A 591 26.08 10.91 38.47
N ASP A 592 25.65 10.55 37.25
CA ASP A 592 25.01 9.25 36.99
C ASP A 592 26.00 8.10 37.12
N ILE A 593 27.22 8.29 36.60
CA ILE A 593 28.31 7.31 36.73
C ILE A 593 28.77 7.21 38.19
N ASP A 594 28.84 8.34 38.91
CA ASP A 594 29.16 8.34 40.33
C ASP A 594 28.12 7.54 41.14
N ASP A 595 26.84 7.73 40.86
CA ASP A 595 25.74 6.99 41.51
C ASP A 595 25.74 5.49 41.17
N LEU A 596 26.15 5.12 39.95
CA LEU A 596 26.33 3.72 39.55
C LEU A 596 27.29 2.99 40.50
N PHE A 597 28.44 3.58 40.80
CA PHE A 597 29.45 2.98 41.66
C PHE A 597 29.22 3.21 43.15
N ALA A 598 28.61 4.34 43.54
CA ALA A 598 28.35 4.65 44.95
C ALA A 598 27.13 3.92 45.53
N THR A 599 26.10 3.69 44.70
CA THR A 599 24.80 3.20 45.16
C THR A 599 24.42 1.89 44.48
N ARG A 600 24.39 1.86 43.15
CA ARG A 600 23.67 0.81 42.40
C ARG A 600 24.41 -0.51 42.37
N LEU A 601 25.69 -0.47 42.03
CA LEU A 601 26.54 -1.65 41.98
C LEU A 601 26.72 -2.28 43.39
N PRO A 602 27.02 -1.52 44.47
CA PRO A 602 26.99 -2.05 45.83
C PRO A 602 25.68 -2.74 46.21
N ALA A 603 24.54 -2.09 45.94
CA ALA A 603 23.23 -2.67 46.24
C ALA A 603 22.97 -3.96 45.47
N PHE A 604 23.42 -4.04 44.22
CA PHE A 604 23.32 -5.26 43.42
C PHE A 604 24.23 -6.39 43.94
N ILE A 605 25.45 -6.07 44.36
CA ILE A 605 26.37 -7.05 44.97
C ILE A 605 25.77 -7.61 46.27
N GLU A 606 25.21 -6.75 47.12
CA GLU A 606 24.53 -7.17 48.35
C GLU A 606 23.32 -8.07 48.06
N ALA A 607 22.47 -7.67 47.09
CA ALA A 607 21.31 -8.45 46.67
C ALA A 607 21.67 -9.82 46.08
N ASN A 608 22.88 -9.99 45.54
CA ASN A 608 23.40 -11.25 45.01
C ASN A 608 24.28 -12.00 46.04
N GLY A 609 24.10 -11.73 47.33
CA GLY A 609 24.73 -12.48 48.42
C GLY A 609 26.17 -12.07 48.73
N GLY A 610 26.62 -10.91 48.26
CA GLY A 610 27.96 -10.37 48.52
C GLY A 610 29.10 -11.10 47.81
N GLY A 611 28.77 -12.04 46.91
CA GLY A 611 29.73 -12.76 46.08
C GLY A 611 30.24 -11.91 44.91
N GLN A 612 31.24 -12.45 44.20
CA GLN A 612 31.80 -11.82 43.01
C GLN A 612 30.74 -11.72 41.89
N VAL A 613 30.44 -10.50 41.44
CA VAL A 613 29.42 -10.23 40.40
C VAL A 613 30.05 -10.02 39.02
N PRO A 614 29.53 -10.67 37.95
CA PRO A 614 29.92 -10.37 36.57
C PRO A 614 29.38 -9.01 36.12
N MET A 615 30.25 -8.06 35.79
CA MET A 615 29.90 -6.79 35.15
C MET A 615 30.10 -6.89 33.63
N VAL A 616 29.03 -6.67 32.87
CA VAL A 616 29.00 -6.78 31.41
C VAL A 616 29.06 -5.39 30.78
N LEU A 617 30.17 -5.09 30.11
CA LEU A 617 30.39 -3.85 29.38
C LEU A 617 30.00 -4.04 27.91
N TRP A 618 28.80 -3.60 27.55
CA TRP A 618 28.23 -3.81 26.22
C TRP A 618 28.46 -2.60 25.30
N ALA A 619 28.94 -2.83 24.08
CA ALA A 619 29.07 -1.83 23.03
C ALA A 619 28.39 -2.30 21.73
N HIS A 620 27.42 -1.52 21.24
CA HIS A 620 26.60 -1.87 20.07
C HIS A 620 27.35 -1.69 18.72
N GLY A 621 26.72 -2.07 17.60
CA GLY A 621 27.27 -1.87 16.25
C GLY A 621 27.26 -0.39 15.80
N GLY A 622 28.18 -0.01 14.89
CA GLY A 622 28.37 1.38 14.43
C GLY A 622 27.33 1.90 13.43
N LEU A 623 26.40 1.05 12.98
CA LEU A 623 25.25 1.41 12.15
C LEU A 623 23.97 1.62 12.97
N VAL A 624 24.06 1.50 14.30
CA VAL A 624 22.93 1.59 15.20
C VAL A 624 22.85 3.02 15.74
N ASN A 625 21.78 3.75 15.37
CA ASN A 625 21.54 5.10 15.90
C ASN A 625 21.19 5.07 17.40
N LYS A 626 21.12 6.24 18.05
CA LYS A 626 20.81 6.37 19.49
C LYS A 626 19.55 5.59 19.89
N ALA A 627 18.48 5.63 19.08
CA ALA A 627 17.25 4.88 19.33
C ALA A 627 17.46 3.36 19.27
N GLY A 628 18.25 2.87 18.30
CA GLY A 628 18.60 1.46 18.20
C GLY A 628 19.48 0.98 19.36
N GLY A 629 20.47 1.78 19.79
CA GLY A 629 21.36 1.42 20.90
C GLY A 629 20.59 1.33 22.23
N LEU A 630 19.62 2.22 22.43
CA LEU A 630 18.72 2.17 23.58
C LEU A 630 17.77 0.97 23.53
N ARG A 631 17.31 0.55 22.34
CA ARG A 631 16.52 -0.69 22.19
C ARG A 631 17.32 -1.93 22.57
N VAL A 632 18.57 -2.03 22.11
CA VAL A 632 19.46 -3.13 22.51
C VAL A 632 19.63 -3.15 24.03
N ALA A 633 19.86 -1.99 24.66
CA ALA A 633 19.94 -1.90 26.12
C ALA A 633 18.64 -2.35 26.80
N HIS A 634 17.47 -1.90 26.33
CA HIS A 634 16.17 -2.32 26.84
C HIS A 634 15.97 -3.83 26.80
N SER A 635 16.36 -4.48 25.70
CA SER A 635 16.23 -5.93 25.54
C SER A 635 17.26 -6.77 26.32
N GLN A 636 18.24 -6.17 26.96
CA GLN A 636 19.33 -6.93 27.59
C GLN A 636 19.47 -6.62 29.08
N VAL A 637 19.17 -5.40 29.51
CA VAL A 637 19.42 -4.95 30.89
C VAL A 637 18.72 -5.84 31.91
N GLU A 638 17.41 -6.05 31.78
CA GLU A 638 16.68 -6.88 32.73
C GLU A 638 17.11 -8.35 32.67
N TRP A 639 17.45 -8.87 31.50
CA TRP A 639 17.88 -10.26 31.35
C TRP A 639 19.26 -10.52 31.98
N TRP A 640 20.21 -9.59 31.85
CA TRP A 640 21.48 -9.68 32.55
C TRP A 640 21.29 -9.63 34.06
N LEU A 641 20.47 -8.69 34.55
CA LEU A 641 20.16 -8.56 35.97
C LEU A 641 19.48 -9.82 36.53
N ALA A 642 18.53 -10.39 35.80
CA ALA A 642 17.84 -11.63 36.19
C ALA A 642 18.80 -12.83 36.31
N ASN A 643 19.85 -12.86 35.50
CA ASN A 643 20.89 -13.89 35.56
C ASN A 643 22.00 -13.60 36.59
N GLY A 644 21.93 -12.49 37.32
CA GLY A 644 22.92 -12.12 38.34
C GLY A 644 24.16 -11.42 37.78
N ALA A 645 24.11 -10.89 36.55
CA ALA A 645 25.14 -10.04 35.98
C ALA A 645 24.70 -8.56 35.99
N PHE A 646 25.65 -7.64 36.16
CA PHE A 646 25.40 -6.21 36.15
C PHE A 646 25.76 -5.60 34.78
N PRO A 647 24.77 -5.19 33.96
CA PRO A 647 25.02 -4.65 32.63
C PRO A 647 25.33 -3.15 32.65
N VAL A 648 26.28 -2.73 31.81
CA VAL A 648 26.57 -1.33 31.46
C VAL A 648 26.69 -1.22 29.94
N HIS A 649 25.74 -0.53 29.32
CA HIS A 649 25.68 -0.31 27.87
C HIS A 649 26.28 1.03 27.51
N PHE A 650 27.24 1.03 26.58
CA PHE A 650 27.76 2.24 25.95
C PHE A 650 26.97 2.53 24.68
N VAL A 651 26.31 3.70 24.64
CA VAL A 651 25.57 4.20 23.46
C VAL A 651 26.25 5.47 22.97
N TRP A 652 26.70 5.51 21.71
CA TRP A 652 27.38 6.68 21.14
C TRP A 652 26.72 7.12 19.84
N ARG A 653 26.67 8.43 19.58
CA ARG A 653 26.03 8.97 18.38
C ARG A 653 26.84 8.63 17.13
N THR A 654 26.20 8.02 16.13
CA THR A 654 26.71 7.80 14.77
C THR A 654 25.90 8.62 13.77
N GLY A 655 25.77 9.95 13.98
CA GLY A 655 25.05 10.85 13.06
C GLY A 655 25.68 11.01 11.66
N LEU A 656 26.61 10.13 11.32
CA LEU A 656 27.36 10.05 10.07
C LEU A 656 27.05 8.73 9.34
N ALA A 657 26.50 7.70 10.01
CA ALA A 657 26.22 6.41 9.39
C ALA A 657 25.15 6.48 8.29
N GLU A 658 24.17 7.39 8.39
CA GLU A 658 23.19 7.67 7.33
C GLU A 658 23.90 8.24 6.08
N SER A 659 24.87 9.14 6.26
CA SER A 659 25.69 9.66 5.15
C SER A 659 26.65 8.62 4.53
N LEU A 660 27.07 7.61 5.31
CA LEU A 660 27.83 6.46 4.80
C LEU A 660 26.93 5.60 3.90
N TRP A 661 25.68 5.44 4.34
CA TRP A 661 24.65 4.63 3.74
C TRP A 661 24.19 5.20 2.40
N ASP A 662 23.97 6.51 2.38
CA ASP A 662 23.62 7.26 1.18
C ASP A 662 24.81 7.27 0.20
N ALA A 663 26.03 7.52 0.67
CA ALA A 663 27.22 7.49 -0.20
C ALA A 663 27.53 6.11 -0.81
N VAL A 664 27.14 5.01 -0.16
CA VAL A 664 27.27 3.64 -0.69
C VAL A 664 26.20 3.34 -1.74
N LYS A 665 24.97 3.81 -1.52
CA LYS A 665 23.86 3.65 -2.47
C LYS A 665 24.04 4.50 -3.74
N ASP A 666 24.52 5.72 -3.58
CA ASP A 666 24.64 6.71 -4.66
C ASP A 666 25.74 6.39 -5.69
N ASN A 667 26.66 5.45 -5.39
CA ASN A 667 27.81 5.15 -6.26
C ASN A 667 27.73 3.77 -6.94
N LEU A 668 26.66 2.98 -6.76
CA LEU A 668 26.57 1.62 -7.33
C LEU A 668 26.23 1.63 -8.83
N PRO A 669 27.13 1.21 -9.75
CA PRO A 669 26.86 1.22 -11.19
C PRO A 669 26.06 -0.01 -11.59
N GLY A 670 25.10 0.11 -12.51
CA GLY A 670 24.32 -1.01 -13.04
C GLY A 670 25.02 -1.73 -14.21
N ALA A 671 25.15 -3.07 -14.17
CA ALA A 671 25.33 -3.91 -15.36
C ALA A 671 25.06 -5.40 -15.10
N SER A 672 24.92 -6.13 -16.21
CA SER A 672 24.30 -7.44 -16.38
C SER A 672 25.27 -8.62 -16.53
N ARG A 673 24.70 -9.84 -16.49
CA ARG A 673 25.36 -11.14 -16.25
C ARG A 673 26.66 -11.42 -17.02
N GLY A 674 27.69 -11.75 -16.23
CA GLY A 674 28.89 -12.50 -16.61
C GLY A 674 30.14 -11.91 -15.97
N LEU A 675 30.47 -12.33 -14.73
CA LEU A 675 31.75 -12.24 -14.00
C LEU A 675 31.47 -12.02 -12.49
N ASP A 676 31.30 -13.11 -11.76
CA ASP A 676 30.88 -13.09 -10.35
C ASP A 676 31.94 -12.47 -9.39
N ASP A 677 33.21 -12.34 -9.80
CA ASP A 677 34.29 -11.70 -9.04
C ASP A 677 34.54 -10.21 -9.39
N LEU A 678 33.94 -9.72 -10.47
CA LEU A 678 34.17 -8.34 -10.94
C LEU A 678 33.15 -7.35 -10.38
N TRP A 679 31.96 -7.84 -10.02
CA TRP A 679 30.86 -7.02 -9.52
C TRP A 679 31.16 -6.43 -8.15
N ASP A 680 31.70 -7.25 -7.24
CA ASP A 680 32.18 -6.76 -5.95
C ASP A 680 33.26 -5.69 -6.16
N LYS A 681 34.23 -5.90 -7.05
CA LYS A 681 35.28 -4.92 -7.35
C LYS A 681 34.77 -3.59 -7.92
N VAL A 682 33.60 -3.59 -8.57
CA VAL A 682 32.98 -2.38 -9.12
C VAL A 682 32.21 -1.61 -8.04
N VAL A 683 31.53 -2.30 -7.13
CA VAL A 683 30.97 -1.71 -5.89
C VAL A 683 32.09 -1.17 -5.00
N GLU A 684 33.14 -1.96 -4.79
CA GLU A 684 34.35 -1.60 -4.05
C GLU A 684 35.11 -0.44 -4.71
N GLY A 685 35.06 -0.37 -6.03
CA GLY A 685 35.64 0.70 -6.84
C GLY A 685 34.88 2.01 -6.77
N ALA A 686 33.55 1.98 -6.63
CA ALA A 686 32.71 3.18 -6.68
C ALA A 686 32.43 3.80 -5.30
N VAL A 687 32.47 3.00 -4.22
CA VAL A 687 32.42 3.48 -2.83
C VAL A 687 33.74 4.16 -2.39
N ARG A 688 34.79 4.14 -3.23
CA ARG A 688 36.05 4.87 -3.03
C ARG A 688 35.92 6.40 -3.07
N GLY A 689 34.75 6.97 -3.34
CA GLY A 689 34.50 8.40 -3.25
C GLY A 689 34.78 8.99 -1.85
N ALA A 690 35.31 10.21 -1.79
CA ALA A 690 35.83 10.85 -0.58
C ALA A 690 34.84 10.95 0.61
N ARG A 691 33.54 10.75 0.40
CA ARG A 691 32.50 10.83 1.44
C ARG A 691 32.37 9.55 2.28
N GLY A 692 32.51 8.34 1.71
CA GLY A 692 32.37 7.07 2.46
C GLY A 692 33.49 6.84 3.48
N ARG A 693 34.75 6.99 3.03
CA ARG A 693 35.95 6.88 3.88
C ARG A 693 36.01 7.92 4.99
N HIS A 694 35.63 9.17 4.71
CA HIS A 694 35.58 10.24 5.72
C HIS A 694 34.61 9.91 6.87
N THR A 695 33.50 9.26 6.52
CA THR A 695 32.40 8.96 7.43
C THR A 695 32.68 7.73 8.31
N TRP A 696 33.24 6.66 7.72
CA TRP A 696 33.75 5.51 8.48
C TRP A 696 34.91 5.92 9.40
N SER A 697 35.81 6.78 8.93
CA SER A 697 36.90 7.35 9.74
C SER A 697 36.38 8.19 10.91
N ALA A 698 35.32 8.98 10.69
CA ALA A 698 34.68 9.74 11.76
C ALA A 698 34.04 8.84 12.82
N MET A 699 33.41 7.72 12.43
CA MET A 699 32.89 6.72 13.38
C MET A 699 34.02 6.10 14.24
N LYS A 700 35.14 5.69 13.61
CA LYS A 700 36.33 5.22 14.33
C LYS A 700 36.89 6.29 15.28
N ASN A 701 36.86 7.56 14.85
CA ASN A 701 37.29 8.69 15.66
C ASN A 701 36.35 8.94 16.86
N THR A 702 35.03 8.77 16.71
CA THR A 702 34.08 8.89 17.84
C THR A 702 34.32 7.81 18.90
N ALA A 703 34.54 6.54 18.48
CA ALA A 703 34.90 5.45 19.39
C ALA A 703 36.26 5.66 20.10
N ARG A 704 37.16 6.44 19.48
CA ARG A 704 38.39 6.91 20.13
C ARG A 704 38.12 8.04 21.11
N LEU A 705 37.32 9.03 20.73
CA LEU A 705 37.00 10.22 21.54
C LEU A 705 36.27 9.88 22.84
N THR A 706 35.45 8.82 22.86
CA THR A 706 34.84 8.31 24.10
C THR A 706 35.86 7.90 25.17
N ASN A 707 37.10 7.61 24.77
CA ASN A 707 38.20 7.22 25.64
C ASN A 707 39.24 8.35 25.81
N GLU A 708 38.93 9.58 25.38
CA GLU A 708 39.82 10.73 25.56
C GLU A 708 39.97 11.07 27.04
N LYS A 709 41.21 11.32 27.48
CA LYS A 709 41.52 11.62 28.87
C LYS A 709 40.77 12.87 29.34
N ASP A 710 40.22 12.83 30.56
CA ASP A 710 39.50 13.92 31.23
C ASP A 710 38.13 14.32 30.61
N THR A 711 37.95 14.11 29.30
CA THR A 711 36.75 14.52 28.54
C THR A 711 35.85 13.37 28.11
N GLY A 712 36.40 12.17 27.96
CA GLY A 712 35.71 10.98 27.44
C GLY A 712 34.83 10.28 28.49
N GLY A 713 33.61 9.90 28.10
CA GLY A 713 32.69 9.20 29.00
C GLY A 713 33.14 7.80 29.40
N ALA A 714 33.75 7.05 28.47
CA ALA A 714 34.28 5.71 28.74
C ALA A 714 35.58 5.78 29.56
N TRP A 715 36.39 6.82 29.34
CA TRP A 715 37.55 7.12 30.19
C TRP A 715 37.14 7.37 31.64
N TYR A 716 36.15 8.25 31.88
CA TYR A 716 35.68 8.54 33.23
C TYR A 716 35.13 7.31 33.94
N PHE A 717 34.35 6.48 33.22
CA PHE A 717 33.87 5.19 33.71
C PHE A 717 35.02 4.27 34.11
N ALA A 718 36.06 4.13 33.29
CA ALA A 718 37.21 3.28 33.57
C ALA A 718 37.93 3.67 34.87
N GLN A 719 38.08 4.98 35.13
CA GLN A 719 38.68 5.47 36.38
C GLN A 719 37.82 5.14 37.59
N LYS A 720 36.49 5.26 37.47
CA LYS A 720 35.56 4.95 38.56
C LYS A 720 35.51 3.45 38.85
N LEU A 721 35.53 2.62 37.81
CA LEU A 721 35.61 1.17 37.97
C LEU A 721 36.92 0.74 38.65
N ALA A 722 38.06 1.29 38.22
CA ALA A 722 39.35 0.97 38.83
C ALA A 722 39.42 1.40 40.31
N ALA A 723 38.87 2.58 40.64
CA ALA A 723 38.77 3.02 42.03
C ALA A 723 37.87 2.07 42.86
N PHE A 724 36.70 1.71 42.31
CA PHE A 724 35.78 0.78 42.96
C PHE A 724 36.43 -0.59 43.22
N MET A 725 37.06 -1.20 42.23
CA MET A 725 37.71 -2.52 42.37
C MET A 725 38.92 -2.49 43.31
N LYS A 726 39.55 -1.33 43.52
CA LYS A 726 40.62 -1.15 44.50
C LYS A 726 40.08 -1.12 45.93
N GLU A 727 38.90 -0.57 46.14
CA GLU A 727 38.23 -0.51 47.45
C GLU A 727 37.47 -1.80 47.77
N HIS A 728 37.00 -2.50 46.74
CA HIS A 728 36.22 -3.73 46.82
C HIS A 728 36.93 -4.84 46.03
N GLU A 729 38.07 -5.29 46.55
CA GLU A 729 38.86 -6.37 45.93
C GLU A 729 37.99 -7.62 45.75
N ASP A 730 38.10 -8.27 44.58
CA ASP A 730 37.33 -9.45 44.16
C ASP A 730 35.81 -9.32 44.07
N ALA A 731 35.22 -8.14 44.30
CA ALA A 731 33.76 -7.97 44.27
C ALA A 731 33.13 -8.06 42.87
N VAL A 732 33.90 -7.77 41.81
CA VAL A 732 33.38 -7.72 40.42
C VAL A 732 34.36 -8.36 39.44
N THR A 733 33.83 -9.10 38.47
CA THR A 733 34.56 -9.56 37.27
C THR A 733 34.14 -8.75 36.04
N VAL A 734 35.11 -8.33 35.22
CA VAL A 734 34.83 -7.43 34.09
C VAL A 734 34.77 -8.21 32.78
N HIS A 735 33.64 -8.14 32.07
CA HIS A 735 33.41 -8.81 30.80
C HIS A 735 33.07 -7.79 29.72
N ALA A 736 33.85 -7.72 28.65
CA ALA A 736 33.61 -6.83 27.52
C ALA A 736 32.87 -7.57 26.40
N VAL A 737 31.79 -6.97 25.88
CA VAL A 737 31.04 -7.51 24.74
C VAL A 737 30.86 -6.43 23.67
N GLY A 738 31.32 -6.70 22.45
CA GLY A 738 31.23 -5.77 21.33
C GLY A 738 30.63 -6.41 20.09
N HIS A 739 29.55 -5.83 19.56
CA HIS A 739 29.00 -6.21 18.26
C HIS A 739 29.49 -5.31 17.14
N SER A 740 29.90 -5.86 16.00
CA SER A 740 30.34 -5.08 14.84
C SER A 740 31.39 -4.02 15.22
N ALA A 741 31.11 -2.72 15.02
CA ALA A 741 32.00 -1.62 15.41
C ALA A 741 32.23 -1.48 16.93
N GLY A 742 31.42 -2.13 17.78
CA GLY A 742 31.69 -2.28 19.21
C GLY A 742 33.02 -2.97 19.50
N SER A 743 33.53 -3.79 18.57
CA SER A 743 34.90 -4.34 18.64
C SER A 743 35.98 -3.25 18.55
N ILE A 744 35.76 -2.20 17.76
CA ILE A 744 36.65 -1.03 17.66
C ILE A 744 36.59 -0.25 18.97
N PHE A 745 35.40 0.01 19.50
CA PHE A 745 35.22 0.68 20.80
C PHE A 745 35.97 -0.03 21.93
N HIS A 746 35.81 -1.36 22.05
CA HIS A 746 36.49 -2.14 23.08
C HIS A 746 38.01 -2.23 22.89
N SER A 747 38.52 -2.08 21.66
CA SER A 747 39.96 -1.98 21.43
C SER A 747 40.60 -0.73 22.05
N TRP A 748 39.79 0.30 22.35
CA TRP A 748 40.20 1.48 23.10
C TRP A 748 39.88 1.36 24.59
N LEU A 749 38.69 0.89 24.94
CA LEU A 749 38.26 0.79 26.33
C LEU A 749 39.06 -0.24 27.13
N VAL A 750 39.32 -1.44 26.58
CA VAL A 750 40.03 -2.50 27.33
C VAL A 750 41.43 -2.08 27.76
N PRO A 751 42.29 -1.53 26.88
CA PRO A 751 43.57 -0.97 27.32
C PRO A 751 43.43 0.14 28.36
N GLU A 752 42.40 0.99 28.27
CA GLU A 752 42.15 2.07 29.22
C GLU A 752 41.76 1.54 30.60
N LEU A 753 40.88 0.54 30.68
CA LEU A 753 40.52 -0.12 31.95
C LEU A 753 41.77 -0.66 32.67
N LEU A 754 42.62 -1.37 31.93
CA LEU A 754 43.85 -1.94 32.47
C LEU A 754 44.89 -0.88 32.86
N ALA A 755 44.91 0.26 32.17
CA ALA A 755 45.77 1.40 32.49
C ALA A 755 45.27 2.19 33.72
N ALA A 756 43.94 2.32 33.87
CA ALA A 756 43.28 2.95 35.00
C ALA A 756 43.48 2.17 36.32
N GLY A 757 43.71 0.86 36.23
CA GLY A 757 44.02 0.00 37.38
C GLY A 757 43.10 -1.21 37.53
N VAL A 758 42.21 -1.48 36.56
CA VAL A 758 41.46 -2.75 36.53
C VAL A 758 42.46 -3.91 36.39
N PRO A 759 42.44 -4.91 37.30
CA PRO A 759 43.48 -5.94 37.35
C PRO A 759 43.46 -6.85 36.12
N GLN A 760 42.28 -7.24 35.66
CA GLN A 760 42.06 -8.18 34.56
C GLN A 760 40.69 -7.96 33.91
N VAL A 761 40.59 -8.25 32.61
CA VAL A 761 39.31 -8.47 31.92
C VAL A 761 39.06 -9.98 31.83
N ALA A 762 37.99 -10.45 32.47
CA ALA A 762 37.67 -11.88 32.58
C ALA A 762 37.35 -12.48 31.20
N SER A 763 36.57 -11.78 30.37
CA SER A 763 36.35 -12.19 28.98
C SER A 763 36.17 -11.01 28.03
N LEU A 764 36.74 -11.11 26.83
CA LEU A 764 36.44 -10.25 25.68
C LEU A 764 35.65 -11.05 24.64
N ASN A 765 34.37 -10.72 24.46
CA ASN A 765 33.49 -11.41 23.51
C ASN A 765 33.14 -10.47 22.36
N LEU A 766 33.43 -10.88 21.14
CA LEU A 766 33.24 -10.08 19.94
C LEU A 766 32.24 -10.77 19.02
N LEU A 767 31.15 -10.07 18.68
CA LEU A 767 30.09 -10.55 17.80
C LEU A 767 30.27 -9.89 16.43
N ALA A 768 30.54 -10.69 15.39
CA ALA A 768 30.84 -10.24 14.03
C ALA A 768 31.79 -9.01 13.97
N PRO A 769 33.02 -9.09 14.51
CA PRO A 769 33.86 -7.91 14.75
C PRO A 769 34.31 -7.20 13.47
N ALA A 770 34.05 -5.90 13.40
CA ALA A 770 34.43 -5.02 12.29
C ALA A 770 35.85 -4.39 12.42
N ILE A 771 36.56 -4.63 13.53
CA ILE A 771 37.92 -4.11 13.74
C ILE A 771 38.93 -4.77 12.79
N ARG A 772 39.93 -3.99 12.35
CA ARG A 772 41.07 -4.52 11.61
C ARG A 772 41.96 -5.40 12.49
N VAL A 773 42.53 -6.45 11.89
CA VAL A 773 43.47 -7.37 12.53
C VAL A 773 44.72 -6.64 13.03
N ASP A 774 45.28 -5.71 12.25
CA ASP A 774 46.45 -4.94 12.67
C ASP A 774 46.13 -4.03 13.87
N GLU A 775 44.98 -3.37 13.90
CA GLU A 775 44.55 -2.53 15.02
C GLU A 775 44.26 -3.38 16.27
N PHE A 776 43.62 -4.54 16.10
CA PHE A 776 43.42 -5.51 17.18
C PHE A 776 44.76 -6.00 17.75
N LYS A 777 45.72 -6.34 16.89
CA LYS A 777 47.08 -6.75 17.30
C LYS A 777 47.79 -5.61 18.03
N GLN A 778 47.73 -4.42 17.45
CA GLN A 778 48.36 -3.23 17.97
C GLN A 778 47.78 -2.80 19.30
N ARG A 779 46.51 -3.06 19.62
CA ARG A 779 45.87 -2.57 20.86
C ARG A 779 45.62 -3.66 21.89
N VAL A 780 45.01 -4.74 21.45
CA VAL A 780 44.53 -5.84 22.30
C VAL A 780 45.61 -6.90 22.49
N MET A 781 46.33 -7.27 21.42
CA MET A 781 47.40 -8.28 21.51
C MET A 781 48.74 -7.73 22.04
N LYS A 782 48.79 -6.47 22.49
CA LYS A 782 49.99 -5.93 23.15
C LYS A 782 50.39 -6.80 24.34
N ARG A 783 51.69 -6.96 24.55
CA ARG A 783 52.25 -7.67 25.72
C ARG A 783 51.77 -7.12 27.08
N THR A 784 51.32 -5.87 27.13
CA THR A 784 50.80 -5.24 28.34
C THR A 784 49.29 -5.46 28.55
N VAL A 785 48.56 -5.90 27.52
CA VAL A 785 47.09 -6.03 27.52
C VAL A 785 46.69 -7.51 27.45
N LEU A 786 47.12 -8.24 26.42
CA LEU A 786 46.69 -9.63 26.17
C LEU A 786 46.86 -10.58 27.37
N PRO A 787 47.97 -10.54 28.14
CA PRO A 787 48.11 -11.39 29.33
C PRO A 787 47.02 -11.14 30.39
N LYS A 788 46.47 -9.92 30.45
CA LYS A 788 45.41 -9.49 31.37
C LYS A 788 44.00 -9.65 30.82
N ILE A 789 43.83 -10.31 29.68
CA ILE A 789 42.53 -10.79 29.18
C ILE A 789 42.52 -12.29 29.44
N ALA A 790 41.57 -12.79 30.23
CA ALA A 790 41.54 -14.20 30.63
C ALA A 790 41.06 -15.10 29.49
N ALA A 791 39.94 -14.74 28.85
CA ALA A 791 39.39 -15.43 27.69
C ALA A 791 38.98 -14.46 26.58
N THR A 792 39.08 -14.88 25.32
CA THR A 792 38.57 -14.13 24.16
C THR A 792 37.67 -15.05 23.33
N THR A 793 36.48 -14.59 22.95
CA THR A 793 35.57 -15.35 22.08
C THR A 793 35.17 -14.50 20.89
N ILE A 794 35.24 -15.06 19.69
CA ILE A 794 34.73 -14.44 18.47
C ILE A 794 33.55 -15.26 17.98
N PHE A 795 32.37 -14.66 17.92
CA PHE A 795 31.21 -15.21 17.24
C PHE A 795 31.18 -14.61 15.84
N THR A 796 31.26 -15.44 14.81
CA THR A 796 31.23 -14.97 13.43
C THR A 796 30.72 -16.04 12.46
N MET A 797 30.44 -15.66 11.23
CA MET A 797 29.92 -16.55 10.20
C MET A 797 31.06 -17.29 9.48
N SER A 798 30.77 -18.47 8.95
CA SER A 798 31.70 -19.10 8.00
C SER A 798 31.65 -18.41 6.64
N GLN A 799 32.72 -18.50 5.85
CA GLN A 799 32.83 -17.83 4.56
C GLN A 799 31.60 -18.01 3.64
N PRO A 800 30.99 -19.21 3.48
CA PRO A 800 29.78 -19.34 2.67
C PRO A 800 28.62 -18.48 3.17
N PHE A 801 28.38 -18.42 4.49
CA PHE A 801 27.35 -17.56 5.06
C PHE A 801 27.71 -16.08 4.98
N GLU A 802 29.01 -15.71 5.00
CA GLU A 802 29.44 -14.34 4.76
C GLU A 802 29.31 -13.91 3.29
N GLU A 803 29.47 -14.86 2.35
CA GLU A 803 29.32 -14.64 0.92
C GLU A 803 27.86 -14.74 0.44
N ASP A 804 26.99 -15.40 1.22
CA ASP A 804 25.55 -15.50 0.95
C ASP A 804 24.72 -14.49 1.78
N ASP A 805 25.35 -13.73 2.69
CA ASP A 805 24.67 -12.67 3.46
C ASP A 805 24.29 -11.52 2.52
N THR A 806 23.05 -11.05 2.62
CA THR A 806 22.61 -9.87 1.89
C THR A 806 22.51 -8.74 2.88
N CYS A 807 23.66 -8.14 3.19
CA CYS A 807 23.62 -6.86 3.89
C CYS A 807 22.82 -5.91 2.99
N ILE A 808 21.94 -5.10 3.58
CA ILE A 808 21.28 -3.94 2.95
C ILE A 808 20.34 -4.19 1.75
N GLY A 809 20.10 -5.45 1.37
CA GLY A 809 19.26 -5.79 0.20
C GLY A 809 19.90 -5.53 -1.16
N VAL A 810 21.14 -4.99 -1.19
CA VAL A 810 21.84 -4.55 -2.43
C VAL A 810 23.27 -5.06 -2.56
N TYR A 811 23.95 -5.38 -1.45
CA TYR A 811 25.30 -5.95 -1.45
C TYR A 811 25.23 -7.42 -1.05
N ARG A 812 25.66 -8.31 -1.94
CA ARG A 812 25.45 -9.75 -1.84
C ARG A 812 26.48 -10.46 -0.97
N LYS A 813 27.16 -9.74 -0.08
CA LYS A 813 28.09 -10.28 0.93
C LYS A 813 27.84 -9.59 2.27
N SER A 814 28.46 -10.10 3.32
CA SER A 814 28.35 -9.53 4.67
C SER A 814 28.89 -8.09 4.72
N LEU A 815 28.41 -7.33 5.70
CA LEU A 815 28.87 -5.95 5.95
C LEU A 815 30.40 -5.87 6.11
N LEU A 816 31.02 -6.93 6.62
CA LEU A 816 32.47 -6.99 6.84
C LEU A 816 33.26 -7.00 5.53
N TYR A 817 32.74 -7.64 4.47
CA TYR A 817 33.33 -7.57 3.13
C TYR A 817 33.26 -6.16 2.56
N LEU A 818 32.13 -5.45 2.77
CA LEU A 818 31.99 -4.06 2.35
C LEU A 818 32.97 -3.14 3.09
N ILE A 819 33.14 -3.35 4.41
CA ILE A 819 34.09 -2.58 5.21
C ILE A 819 35.51 -2.79 4.71
N ARG A 820 35.91 -4.05 4.52
CA ARG A 820 37.25 -4.44 4.04
C ARG A 820 37.60 -3.77 2.73
N ALA A 821 36.69 -3.81 1.77
CA ALA A 821 37.06 -3.49 0.41
C ALA A 821 36.77 -2.03 0.00
N SER A 822 35.87 -1.36 0.74
CA SER A 822 35.35 -0.05 0.35
C SER A 822 35.53 1.06 1.38
N LEU A 823 35.54 0.73 2.68
CA LEU A 823 35.48 1.73 3.75
C LEU A 823 36.81 1.94 4.47
N GLU A 824 37.67 0.92 4.50
CA GLU A 824 39.04 1.04 4.97
C GLU A 824 39.95 1.70 3.92
N ASP A 825 40.97 2.41 4.41
CA ASP A 825 41.95 3.09 3.53
C ASP A 825 42.84 2.10 2.77
N ASP A 826 42.97 0.88 3.30
CA ASP A 826 43.75 -0.22 2.76
C ASP A 826 42.79 -1.30 2.24
N GLN A 827 42.83 -1.61 0.95
CA GLN A 827 41.92 -2.58 0.32
C GLN A 827 42.20 -4.03 0.75
N ASP A 828 43.41 -4.26 1.26
CA ASP A 828 43.80 -5.55 1.81
C ASP A 828 43.67 -5.55 3.35
N ALA A 829 42.97 -4.56 3.93
CA ALA A 829 42.73 -4.50 5.37
C ALA A 829 42.08 -5.79 5.85
N GLU A 830 42.82 -6.56 6.64
CA GLU A 830 42.31 -7.79 7.22
C GLU A 830 41.33 -7.43 8.33
N ILE A 831 40.06 -7.84 8.19
CA ILE A 831 39.00 -7.60 9.17
C ILE A 831 38.84 -8.82 10.06
N LEU A 832 38.82 -8.60 11.38
CA LEU A 832 38.87 -9.67 12.38
C LEU A 832 37.67 -10.63 12.31
N GLY A 833 36.50 -10.16 11.87
CA GLY A 833 35.31 -11.00 11.78
C GLY A 833 35.28 -11.97 10.60
N LEU A 834 36.08 -11.71 9.55
CA LEU A 834 36.05 -12.52 8.32
C LEU A 834 36.83 -13.84 8.49
N GLN A 835 36.22 -14.95 8.05
CA GLN A 835 36.80 -16.28 8.23
C GLN A 835 38.20 -16.42 7.60
N GLU A 836 38.37 -15.88 6.40
CA GLU A 836 39.62 -15.97 5.66
C GLU A 836 40.73 -15.11 6.28
N CYS A 837 40.39 -13.98 6.92
CA CYS A 837 41.35 -13.13 7.63
C CYS A 837 41.85 -13.81 8.91
N LEU A 838 40.94 -14.41 9.68
CA LEU A 838 41.27 -15.18 10.88
C LEU A 838 42.18 -16.37 10.57
N ARG A 839 41.96 -17.04 9.44
CA ARG A 839 42.76 -18.20 9.00
C ARG A 839 44.11 -17.81 8.41
N ARG A 840 44.26 -16.61 7.86
CA ARG A 840 45.48 -16.16 7.17
C ARG A 840 46.54 -15.63 8.13
N ASP A 841 46.15 -14.99 9.24
CA ASP A 841 47.10 -14.44 10.20
C ASP A 841 47.63 -15.54 11.16
N PRO A 842 48.95 -15.83 11.17
CA PRO A 842 49.52 -16.91 11.98
C PRO A 842 49.49 -16.61 13.48
N ASP A 843 49.50 -15.35 13.91
CA ASP A 843 49.45 -14.98 15.33
C ASP A 843 48.02 -15.17 15.88
N LEU A 844 47.01 -14.87 15.07
CA LEU A 844 45.61 -15.15 15.39
C LEU A 844 45.33 -16.65 15.40
N ALA A 845 45.87 -17.42 14.46
CA ALA A 845 45.73 -18.88 14.46
C ALA A 845 46.35 -19.55 15.71
N VAL A 846 47.36 -18.93 16.31
CA VAL A 846 47.95 -19.36 17.59
C VAL A 846 47.11 -18.93 18.79
N LEU A 847 46.50 -17.74 18.73
CA LEU A 847 45.65 -17.20 19.81
C LEU A 847 44.28 -17.88 19.87
N LEU A 848 43.69 -18.18 18.70
CA LEU A 848 42.30 -18.58 18.52
C LEU A 848 42.22 -20.08 18.18
N GLY A 849 41.86 -20.89 19.17
CA GLY A 849 41.52 -22.29 18.98
C GLY A 849 40.09 -22.49 18.45
N THR A 850 39.73 -23.75 18.21
CA THR A 850 38.35 -24.13 17.89
C THR A 850 37.44 -23.91 19.10
N ALA A 851 36.14 -23.65 18.87
CA ALA A 851 35.16 -23.53 19.94
C ALA A 851 35.23 -24.72 20.92
N GLY A 852 35.29 -24.44 22.22
CA GLY A 852 35.38 -25.47 23.26
C GLY A 852 36.75 -26.15 23.38
N SER A 853 37.80 -25.64 22.73
CA SER A 853 39.17 -26.14 22.87
C SER A 853 39.80 -25.79 24.23
N GLY A 854 39.22 -24.86 24.99
CA GLY A 854 39.81 -24.35 26.23
C GLY A 854 41.01 -23.45 25.98
N ALA A 855 41.23 -23.03 24.73
CA ALA A 855 42.25 -22.07 24.37
C ALA A 855 41.91 -20.68 24.94
N LYS A 856 42.95 -19.85 25.09
CA LYS A 856 42.80 -18.48 25.58
C LYS A 856 41.89 -17.63 24.67
N GLY A 857 41.87 -17.94 23.38
CA GLY A 857 40.95 -17.40 22.40
C GLY A 857 40.20 -18.52 21.69
N GLU A 858 38.91 -18.33 21.39
CA GLU A 858 38.09 -19.29 20.65
C GLU A 858 37.26 -18.59 19.57
N VAL A 859 36.99 -19.30 18.47
CA VAL A 859 36.05 -18.87 17.43
C VAL A 859 34.85 -19.80 17.38
N VAL A 860 33.65 -19.21 17.51
CA VAL A 860 32.36 -19.86 17.34
C VAL A 860 31.82 -19.50 15.96
N TRP A 861 31.77 -20.50 15.09
CA TRP A 861 31.25 -20.35 13.73
C TRP A 861 29.74 -20.53 13.72
N SER A 862 29.03 -19.59 13.10
CA SER A 862 27.59 -19.66 12.85
C SER A 862 27.26 -20.05 11.41
N ARG A 863 26.26 -20.92 11.14
CA ARG A 863 25.50 -21.72 12.13
C ARG A 863 26.39 -22.82 12.73
N THR A 864 26.31 -23.01 14.04
CA THR A 864 27.09 -24.05 14.71
C THR A 864 26.47 -25.43 14.49
N VAL A 865 27.26 -26.39 14.00
CA VAL A 865 26.86 -27.79 13.85
C VAL A 865 27.41 -28.60 15.03
N GLY A 866 26.52 -29.19 15.86
CA GLY A 866 26.91 -30.08 16.97
C GLY A 866 27.54 -29.39 18.19
N GLY A 867 27.33 -28.08 18.38
CA GLY A 867 27.88 -27.30 19.49
C GLY A 867 27.21 -27.58 20.84
N GLY A 868 27.97 -27.46 21.92
CA GLY A 868 27.46 -27.51 23.30
C GLY A 868 26.89 -26.17 23.79
N PRO A 869 26.30 -26.11 25.01
CA PRO A 869 25.55 -24.95 25.52
C PRO A 869 26.29 -23.60 25.52
N ARG A 870 27.63 -23.61 25.51
CA ARG A 870 28.53 -22.44 25.54
C ARG A 870 29.22 -22.15 24.20
N THR A 871 28.88 -22.89 23.15
CA THR A 871 29.62 -22.87 21.89
C THR A 871 28.68 -22.84 20.69
N THR A 872 27.45 -22.38 20.87
CA THR A 872 26.41 -22.41 19.84
C THR A 872 26.02 -21.01 19.41
N SER A 873 25.81 -20.84 18.11
CA SER A 873 25.22 -19.67 17.46
C SER A 873 24.37 -20.15 16.28
N CYS A 874 23.18 -19.57 16.12
CA CYS A 874 22.27 -19.86 15.01
C CYS A 874 22.10 -18.69 14.04
N SER A 875 22.82 -17.58 14.27
CA SER A 875 22.70 -16.37 13.47
C SER A 875 23.18 -16.58 12.02
N THR A 876 22.34 -16.28 11.04
CA THR A 876 22.68 -16.41 9.61
C THR A 876 22.97 -15.07 8.93
N THR A 877 22.99 -13.97 9.69
CA THR A 877 23.21 -12.61 9.17
C THR A 877 24.17 -11.85 10.06
N HIS A 878 24.91 -10.88 9.51
CA HIS A 878 25.82 -10.03 10.31
C HIS A 878 25.11 -9.30 11.47
N GLY A 879 23.89 -8.83 11.23
CA GLY A 879 23.10 -8.08 12.20
C GLY A 879 22.43 -8.95 13.27
N GLY A 880 22.29 -10.26 13.05
CA GLY A 880 21.47 -11.12 13.89
C GLY A 880 22.16 -11.72 15.13
N PHE A 881 23.37 -11.30 15.49
CA PHE A 881 24.13 -11.95 16.57
C PHE A 881 23.73 -11.48 17.97
N ASP A 882 23.22 -10.25 18.13
CA ASP A 882 22.84 -9.67 19.41
C ASP A 882 21.36 -9.90 19.79
N ASN A 883 20.59 -10.52 18.90
CA ASN A 883 19.23 -10.97 19.10
C ASN A 883 19.02 -12.49 18.88
N ASP A 884 20.00 -13.23 18.34
CA ASP A 884 19.96 -14.70 18.29
C ASP A 884 20.05 -15.29 19.70
N ARG A 885 18.96 -15.92 20.15
CA ARG A 885 18.87 -16.57 21.47
C ARG A 885 20.00 -17.57 21.69
N ALA A 886 20.38 -18.35 20.68
CA ALA A 886 21.43 -19.34 20.83
C ALA A 886 22.79 -18.69 21.13
N THR A 887 23.11 -17.61 20.40
CA THR A 887 24.32 -16.79 20.62
C THR A 887 24.30 -16.13 22.00
N MET A 888 23.18 -15.50 22.38
CA MET A 888 23.07 -14.74 23.63
C MET A 888 23.09 -15.65 24.86
N ASP A 889 22.38 -16.78 24.83
CA ASP A 889 22.44 -17.78 25.91
C ASP A 889 23.85 -18.40 26.02
N SER A 890 24.49 -18.69 24.89
CA SER A 890 25.87 -19.18 24.84
C SER A 890 26.85 -18.17 25.46
N LEU A 891 26.72 -16.89 25.11
CA LEU A 891 27.48 -15.79 25.69
C LEU A 891 27.26 -15.66 27.21
N ALA A 892 25.99 -15.68 27.65
CA ALA A 892 25.66 -15.57 29.07
C ALA A 892 26.25 -16.72 29.89
N ARG A 893 26.12 -17.97 29.42
CA ARG A 893 26.72 -19.13 30.10
C ARG A 893 28.23 -18.97 30.24
N ARG A 894 28.92 -18.47 29.21
CA ARG A 894 30.38 -18.19 29.24
C ARG A 894 30.73 -17.13 30.27
N ILE A 895 29.99 -16.02 30.32
CA ILE A 895 30.23 -14.91 31.26
C ILE A 895 29.95 -15.33 32.70
N LEU A 896 28.84 -16.01 32.93
CA LEU A 896 28.37 -16.40 34.27
C LEU A 896 29.09 -17.63 34.83
N GLY A 897 29.79 -18.39 33.98
CA GLY A 897 30.43 -19.64 34.40
C GLY A 897 29.47 -20.79 34.69
N THR A 898 28.15 -20.64 34.45
CA THR A 898 27.11 -21.67 34.68
C THR A 898 26.40 -22.09 33.40
N ASP A 899 26.01 -23.37 33.29
CA ASP A 899 25.14 -23.85 32.20
C ASP A 899 23.65 -23.59 32.50
N ASP A 900 23.32 -23.48 33.78
CA ASP A 900 21.99 -23.23 34.31
C ASP A 900 21.74 -21.72 34.41
N LEU A 901 21.20 -21.14 33.33
CA LEU A 901 20.73 -19.76 33.32
C LEU A 901 19.44 -19.64 34.13
N LYS A 902 19.31 -18.56 34.93
CA LYS A 902 18.06 -18.26 35.66
C LYS A 902 16.95 -17.82 34.71
N ALA A 903 17.32 -17.13 33.61
CA ALA A 903 16.42 -16.73 32.55
C ALA A 903 17.11 -16.88 31.19
N GLY A 904 16.43 -17.53 30.24
CA GLY A 904 16.90 -17.58 28.85
C GLY A 904 16.72 -16.22 28.17
N PHE A 905 17.55 -15.95 27.15
CA PHE A 905 17.38 -14.76 26.33
C PHE A 905 16.00 -14.82 25.65
N GLY A 906 15.20 -13.76 25.84
CA GLY A 906 13.81 -13.69 25.37
C GLY A 906 12.74 -14.15 26.36
N THR A 907 13.10 -14.69 27.53
CA THR A 907 12.12 -15.18 28.53
C THR A 907 11.74 -14.18 29.61
N VAL A 908 12.38 -13.00 29.66
CA VAL A 908 12.06 -11.91 30.60
C VAL A 908 11.17 -10.87 29.89
N PRO A 909 10.15 -10.27 30.54
CA PRO A 909 9.21 -9.36 29.87
C PRO A 909 9.85 -8.23 29.04
N ALA A 910 10.91 -7.56 29.51
CA ALA A 910 11.60 -6.54 28.69
C ALA A 910 12.38 -7.10 27.48
N THR A 911 12.65 -8.41 27.46
CA THR A 911 13.33 -9.09 26.33
C THR A 911 12.37 -9.61 25.27
N ARG A 912 11.07 -9.77 25.57
CA ARG A 912 10.05 -10.16 24.59
C ARG A 912 9.89 -9.14 23.46
N GLY A 913 10.23 -7.86 23.69
CA GLY A 913 10.15 -6.82 22.66
C GLY A 913 11.23 -6.86 21.58
N LEU A 914 12.22 -7.78 21.64
CA LEU A 914 13.24 -7.98 20.58
C LEU A 914 13.52 -9.45 20.23
N VAL A 915 12.90 -10.42 20.88
CA VAL A 915 12.70 -11.72 20.20
C VAL A 915 11.77 -11.40 19.05
N GLU A 916 12.02 -11.94 17.85
CA GLU A 916 10.95 -12.08 16.87
C GLU A 916 9.77 -12.65 17.65
N GLU A 917 8.73 -11.83 17.86
CA GLU A 917 7.43 -12.33 18.29
C GLU A 917 7.22 -13.58 17.43
N GLU A 918 7.08 -14.75 18.05
CA GLU A 918 6.45 -15.83 17.31
C GLU A 918 5.16 -15.19 16.83
N PRO A 919 5.04 -14.96 15.51
CA PRO A 919 3.95 -14.15 15.06
C PRO A 919 2.70 -14.92 15.48
N LEU A 920 1.69 -14.19 15.95
CA LEU A 920 0.39 -14.77 16.32
C LEU A 920 -0.19 -15.68 15.20
N TRP A 921 0.38 -15.56 13.99
CA TRP A 921 0.30 -16.47 12.85
C TRP A 921 1.67 -17.02 12.42
N PRO A 922 1.80 -18.30 12.06
CA PRO A 922 3.01 -18.80 11.41
C PRO A 922 3.31 -17.98 10.15
N SER A 923 4.58 -17.63 9.93
CA SER A 923 5.01 -16.97 8.69
C SER A 923 4.52 -17.76 7.47
N GLU A 924 4.23 -17.10 6.36
CA GLU A 924 3.86 -17.74 5.09
C GLU A 924 4.82 -18.89 4.73
N ALA A 925 6.12 -18.72 5.00
CA ALA A 925 7.13 -19.76 4.84
C ALA A 925 7.00 -20.95 5.82
N ALA A 926 6.61 -20.71 7.08
CA ALA A 926 6.35 -21.76 8.07
C ALA A 926 5.07 -22.54 7.77
N ALA A 927 4.00 -21.84 7.36
CA ALA A 927 2.77 -22.45 6.87
C ALA A 927 3.05 -23.31 5.63
N PHE A 928 3.76 -22.79 4.63
CA PHE A 928 4.12 -23.57 3.44
C PHE A 928 5.10 -24.72 3.71
N ALA A 929 6.03 -24.60 4.67
CA ALA A 929 6.92 -25.68 5.07
C ALA A 929 6.17 -26.82 5.78
N TYR A 930 5.21 -26.48 6.64
CA TYR A 930 4.29 -27.44 7.26
C TYR A 930 3.37 -28.11 6.22
N ILE A 931 2.85 -27.35 5.26
CA ILE A 931 1.99 -27.85 4.18
C ILE A 931 2.77 -28.72 3.19
N ALA A 932 4.03 -28.39 2.91
CA ALA A 932 4.93 -29.23 2.11
C ALA A 932 5.28 -30.56 2.79
N SER A 933 5.16 -30.63 4.12
CA SER A 933 5.38 -31.85 4.90
C SER A 933 4.20 -32.84 4.86
N ARG A 934 3.03 -32.42 4.37
CA ARG A 934 1.86 -33.28 4.17
C ARG A 934 1.68 -33.59 2.69
N GLU A 935 1.73 -34.88 2.34
CA GLU A 935 1.52 -35.35 0.97
C GLU A 935 0.18 -34.84 0.41
N ARG A 936 0.21 -34.15 -0.74
CA ARG A 936 -1.00 -33.85 -1.52
C ARG A 936 -1.55 -35.15 -2.10
N PRO A 937 -2.80 -35.55 -1.82
CA PRO A 937 -3.46 -36.57 -2.63
C PRO A 937 -3.62 -36.01 -4.04
N THR A 938 -2.89 -36.58 -4.98
CA THR A 938 -3.09 -36.36 -6.41
C THR A 938 -4.29 -37.19 -6.86
N THR A 939 -5.20 -36.57 -7.62
CA THR A 939 -6.43 -37.09 -8.24
C THR A 939 -7.71 -36.94 -7.42
N ASP A 940 -8.41 -35.81 -7.57
CA ASP A 940 -9.87 -35.77 -7.76
C ASP A 940 -10.30 -34.36 -8.23
N GLY A 941 -11.53 -34.23 -8.73
CA GLY A 941 -12.14 -32.99 -9.27
C GLY A 941 -12.32 -31.87 -8.22
N PRO A 942 -13.12 -30.81 -8.49
CA PRO A 942 -13.37 -29.74 -7.51
C PRO A 942 -13.80 -30.32 -6.16
N GLY A 943 -13.13 -29.89 -5.08
CA GLY A 943 -13.21 -30.50 -3.76
C GLY A 943 -14.15 -29.74 -2.82
N ARG A 944 -14.90 -30.47 -2.01
CA ARG A 944 -15.72 -29.96 -0.91
C ARG A 944 -15.04 -30.31 0.41
N ARG A 945 -14.62 -29.32 1.20
CA ARG A 945 -13.92 -29.53 2.47
C ARG A 945 -14.50 -28.69 3.61
N ALA A 946 -14.47 -29.21 4.83
CA ALA A 946 -14.97 -28.48 5.99
C ALA A 946 -14.14 -28.71 7.24
N LEU A 947 -14.22 -27.76 8.17
CA LEU A 947 -13.68 -27.85 9.53
C LEU A 947 -14.83 -27.61 10.51
N CYS A 948 -15.07 -28.55 11.41
CA CYS A 948 -16.04 -28.43 12.49
C CYS A 948 -15.33 -28.28 13.84
N ILE A 949 -15.73 -27.31 14.65
CA ILE A 949 -15.07 -26.99 15.93
C ILE A 949 -16.15 -26.99 17.03
N GLY A 950 -15.92 -27.73 18.11
CA GLY A 950 -16.84 -27.83 19.24
C GLY A 950 -16.11 -27.83 20.57
N ILE A 951 -16.45 -26.93 21.48
CA ILE A 951 -15.75 -26.78 22.76
C ILE A 951 -16.75 -26.79 23.92
N ASP A 952 -16.74 -27.85 24.72
CA ASP A 952 -17.52 -27.99 25.94
C ASP A 952 -16.64 -27.88 27.19
N ALA A 953 -15.47 -28.52 27.15
CA ALA A 953 -14.59 -28.70 28.29
C ALA A 953 -13.59 -27.54 28.50
N TYR A 954 -14.09 -26.33 28.66
CA TYR A 954 -13.23 -25.20 29.05
C TYR A 954 -12.54 -25.49 30.40
N PRO A 955 -11.27 -25.04 30.58
CA PRO A 955 -10.48 -25.36 31.78
C PRO A 955 -11.16 -24.92 33.07
N SER A 956 -11.77 -23.73 33.06
CA SER A 956 -12.54 -23.20 34.18
C SER A 956 -13.90 -23.90 34.29
N PRO A 957 -14.27 -24.46 35.46
CA PRO A 957 -15.59 -25.07 35.64
C PRO A 957 -16.77 -24.14 35.39
N ALA A 958 -16.57 -22.83 35.51
CA ALA A 958 -17.62 -21.82 35.28
C ALA A 958 -17.89 -21.56 33.79
N ASP A 959 -16.94 -21.93 32.92
CA ASP A 959 -17.01 -21.70 31.47
C ASP A 959 -17.43 -22.98 30.72
N ARG A 960 -17.80 -24.06 31.41
CA ARG A 960 -18.10 -25.33 30.75
C ARG A 960 -19.47 -25.32 30.08
N LEU A 961 -19.51 -25.79 28.83
CA LEU A 961 -20.73 -26.05 28.07
C LEU A 961 -20.98 -27.56 27.97
N ALA A 962 -22.11 -27.96 27.39
CA ALA A 962 -22.49 -29.38 27.29
C ALA A 962 -22.96 -29.83 25.90
N GLY A 963 -23.14 -28.92 24.94
CA GLY A 963 -23.70 -29.23 23.63
C GLY A 963 -22.82 -28.93 22.42
N CYS A 964 -21.67 -28.28 22.58
CA CYS A 964 -20.85 -27.80 21.47
C CYS A 964 -20.10 -28.92 20.75
N VAL A 965 -19.57 -29.90 21.48
CA VAL A 965 -18.93 -31.08 20.86
C VAL A 965 -19.97 -31.94 20.15
N ALA A 966 -21.18 -32.04 20.70
CA ALA A 966 -22.29 -32.71 20.05
C ALA A 966 -22.69 -32.00 18.75
N ASP A 967 -22.74 -30.67 18.75
CA ASP A 967 -22.99 -29.86 17.56
C ASP A 967 -21.94 -30.09 16.47
N ALA A 968 -20.66 -29.99 16.79
CA ALA A 968 -19.58 -30.17 15.83
C ALA A 968 -19.62 -31.57 15.18
N ARG A 969 -19.92 -32.61 15.97
CA ARG A 969 -20.10 -33.99 15.46
C ARG A 969 -21.30 -34.12 14.54
N ALA A 970 -22.40 -33.43 14.84
CA ALA A 970 -23.62 -33.45 14.03
C ALA A 970 -23.44 -32.67 12.72
N TRP A 971 -22.81 -31.49 12.76
CA TRP A 971 -22.40 -30.75 11.56
C TRP A 971 -21.47 -31.56 10.67
N ARG A 972 -20.46 -32.22 11.26
CA ARG A 972 -19.58 -33.13 10.53
C ARG A 972 -20.37 -34.20 9.79
N GLN A 973 -21.33 -34.83 10.47
CA GLN A 973 -22.17 -35.85 9.85
C GLN A 973 -22.95 -35.27 8.66
N GLU A 974 -23.65 -34.14 8.83
CA GLU A 974 -24.47 -33.56 7.75
C GLU A 974 -23.64 -33.05 6.56
N LEU A 975 -22.49 -32.43 6.82
CA LEU A 975 -21.57 -31.98 5.77
C LEU A 975 -20.96 -33.16 5.00
N GLN A 976 -20.63 -34.26 5.67
CA GLN A 976 -20.20 -35.50 5.00
C GLN A 976 -21.28 -36.05 4.07
N HIS A 977 -22.56 -36.00 4.48
CA HIS A 977 -23.67 -36.38 3.61
C HIS A 977 -23.84 -35.43 2.41
N ALA A 978 -23.52 -34.14 2.60
CA ALA A 978 -23.47 -33.13 1.54
C ALA A 978 -22.19 -33.22 0.65
N GLY A 979 -21.37 -34.26 0.85
CA GLY A 979 -20.20 -34.56 0.04
C GLY A 979 -18.92 -33.85 0.46
N PHE A 980 -18.85 -33.29 1.67
CA PHE A 980 -17.65 -32.66 2.20
C PHE A 980 -16.71 -33.69 2.85
N THR A 981 -15.41 -33.49 2.66
CA THR A 981 -14.38 -34.06 3.54
C THR A 981 -14.25 -33.16 4.76
N VAL A 982 -14.44 -33.70 5.96
CA VAL A 982 -14.60 -32.88 7.17
C VAL A 982 -13.58 -33.25 8.23
N ASP A 983 -12.77 -32.27 8.63
CA ASP A 983 -11.91 -32.31 9.81
C ASP A 983 -12.65 -31.77 11.03
N ILE A 984 -12.28 -32.22 12.23
CA ILE A 984 -12.97 -31.84 13.47
C ILE A 984 -11.97 -31.56 14.60
N LEU A 985 -12.20 -30.49 15.37
CA LEU A 985 -11.47 -30.14 16.59
C LEU A 985 -12.46 -30.11 17.76
N GLU A 986 -12.13 -30.82 18.84
CA GLU A 986 -12.99 -30.97 20.01
C GLU A 986 -12.22 -30.62 21.28
N ASP A 987 -12.84 -29.83 22.18
CA ASP A 987 -12.33 -29.55 23.52
C ASP A 987 -10.84 -29.14 23.57
N GLU A 988 -9.98 -29.93 24.22
CA GLU A 988 -8.56 -29.66 24.42
C GLU A 988 -7.76 -29.54 23.10
N ASP A 989 -8.28 -30.09 22.01
CA ASP A 989 -7.68 -29.97 20.67
C ASP A 989 -8.05 -28.64 19.99
N ALA A 990 -9.08 -27.92 20.46
CA ALA A 990 -9.57 -26.68 19.88
C ALA A 990 -8.88 -25.44 20.48
N THR A 991 -7.55 -25.47 20.51
CA THR A 991 -6.72 -24.29 20.83
C THR A 991 -6.73 -23.28 19.69
N ARG A 992 -6.42 -22.02 19.98
CA ARG A 992 -6.33 -20.97 18.96
C ARG A 992 -5.41 -21.36 17.82
N GLU A 993 -4.21 -21.85 18.15
CA GLU A 993 -3.21 -22.33 17.21
C GLU A 993 -3.79 -23.38 16.25
N ARG A 994 -4.45 -24.41 16.78
CA ARG A 994 -4.97 -25.52 15.98
C ARG A 994 -6.19 -25.14 15.15
N ILE A 995 -7.03 -24.23 15.65
CA ILE A 995 -8.15 -23.66 14.88
C ILE A 995 -7.61 -22.86 13.69
N VAL A 996 -6.62 -22.00 13.91
CA VAL A 996 -5.95 -21.21 12.86
C VAL A 996 -5.30 -22.12 11.82
N GLU A 997 -4.52 -23.11 12.26
CA GLU A 997 -3.88 -24.10 11.37
C GLU A 997 -4.92 -24.86 10.53
N GLY A 998 -6.04 -25.27 11.14
CA GLY A 998 -7.12 -25.96 10.44
C GLY A 998 -7.75 -25.10 9.34
N ILE A 999 -7.99 -23.81 9.62
CA ILE A 999 -8.53 -22.86 8.64
C ILE A 999 -7.50 -22.61 7.52
N GLN A 1000 -6.22 -22.44 7.86
CA GLN A 1000 -5.15 -22.27 6.86
C GLN A 1000 -4.99 -23.50 5.96
N ASP A 1001 -5.07 -24.71 6.51
CA ASP A 1001 -5.00 -25.94 5.73
C ASP A 1001 -6.18 -26.08 4.75
N LEU A 1002 -7.39 -25.67 5.16
CA LEU A 1002 -8.55 -25.59 4.27
C LEU A 1002 -8.31 -24.64 3.09
N ILE A 1003 -7.76 -23.45 3.37
CA ILE A 1003 -7.52 -22.39 2.38
C ILE A 1003 -6.39 -22.78 1.43
N VAL A 1004 -5.24 -23.21 1.92
CA VAL A 1004 -4.06 -23.48 1.08
C VAL A 1004 -4.25 -24.70 0.19
N ARG A 1005 -5.09 -25.67 0.61
CA ARG A 1005 -5.45 -26.82 -0.23
C ARG A 1005 -6.51 -26.49 -1.28
N SER A 1006 -7.06 -25.27 -1.28
CA SER A 1006 -8.14 -24.86 -2.16
C SER A 1006 -7.67 -24.31 -3.50
N ARG A 1007 -8.54 -24.45 -4.49
CA ARG A 1007 -8.40 -23.91 -5.84
C ARG A 1007 -9.75 -23.40 -6.33
N ALA A 1008 -9.73 -22.57 -7.37
CA ALA A 1008 -10.94 -22.06 -8.00
C ALA A 1008 -11.96 -23.18 -8.27
N GLY A 1009 -13.20 -22.99 -7.79
CA GLY A 1009 -14.29 -23.96 -7.88
C GLY A 1009 -14.49 -24.85 -6.64
N ASP A 1010 -13.56 -24.86 -5.69
CA ASP A 1010 -13.71 -25.58 -4.42
C ASP A 1010 -14.74 -24.90 -3.48
N VAL A 1011 -15.36 -25.70 -2.61
CA VAL A 1011 -16.33 -25.22 -1.60
C VAL A 1011 -15.82 -25.58 -0.21
N LEU A 1012 -15.65 -24.56 0.63
CA LEU A 1012 -15.13 -24.64 1.98
C LEU A 1012 -16.23 -24.31 3.00
N VAL A 1013 -16.24 -25.02 4.11
CA VAL A 1013 -17.10 -24.72 5.27
C VAL A 1013 -16.29 -24.65 6.56
N VAL A 1014 -16.49 -23.61 7.36
CA VAL A 1014 -15.98 -23.56 8.74
C VAL A 1014 -17.17 -23.46 9.70
N GLN A 1015 -17.29 -24.41 10.61
CA GLN A 1015 -18.32 -24.42 11.64
C GLN A 1015 -17.69 -24.32 13.02
N PHE A 1016 -18.21 -23.42 13.86
CA PHE A 1016 -17.78 -23.23 15.24
C PHE A 1016 -18.98 -23.31 16.19
N ALA A 1017 -18.82 -24.05 17.30
CA ALA A 1017 -19.73 -24.09 18.44
C ALA A 1017 -18.91 -23.94 19.72
N GLY A 1018 -19.19 -22.90 20.49
CA GLY A 1018 -18.41 -22.54 21.69
C GLY A 1018 -18.82 -21.18 22.23
N HIS A 1019 -18.05 -20.65 23.18
CA HIS A 1019 -18.27 -19.30 23.70
C HIS A 1019 -17.84 -18.24 22.69
N GLY A 1020 -18.60 -17.15 22.63
CA GLY A 1020 -18.12 -15.87 22.11
C GLY A 1020 -18.03 -14.80 23.21
N THR A 1021 -17.38 -13.70 22.91
CA THR A 1021 -17.15 -12.56 23.81
C THR A 1021 -16.87 -11.27 23.02
N THR A 1022 -16.61 -10.16 23.72
CA THR A 1022 -16.08 -8.92 23.14
C THR A 1022 -14.91 -8.39 23.93
N VAL A 1023 -14.03 -7.65 23.25
CA VAL A 1023 -12.85 -7.00 23.81
C VAL A 1023 -12.85 -5.53 23.42
N ASP A 1024 -12.36 -4.64 24.30
CA ASP A 1024 -12.23 -3.22 23.94
C ASP A 1024 -11.27 -3.06 22.74
N ASP A 1025 -11.71 -2.31 21.70
CA ASP A 1025 -10.91 -1.97 20.52
C ASP A 1025 -9.56 -1.34 20.92
N LEU A 1026 -8.47 -1.88 20.38
CA LEU A 1026 -7.09 -1.50 20.70
C LEU A 1026 -6.40 -0.69 19.59
N ASP A 1027 -6.96 -0.61 18.39
CA ASP A 1027 -6.33 0.01 17.21
C ASP A 1027 -7.12 1.23 16.67
N GLY A 1028 -8.35 1.43 17.17
CA GLY A 1028 -9.16 2.61 16.93
C GLY A 1028 -9.79 2.65 15.55
N ASP A 1029 -9.91 1.52 14.86
CA ASP A 1029 -10.59 1.43 13.56
C ASP A 1029 -12.12 1.43 13.68
N GLU A 1030 -12.66 1.02 14.84
CA GLU A 1030 -14.08 1.12 15.17
C GLU A 1030 -14.53 2.55 15.54
N LEU A 1031 -13.64 3.54 15.59
CA LEU A 1031 -14.02 4.94 15.90
C LEU A 1031 -15.00 5.55 14.88
N GLU A 1032 -15.03 5.06 13.64
CA GLU A 1032 -16.06 5.43 12.64
C GLU A 1032 -17.40 4.72 12.91
N GLU A 1033 -17.36 3.47 13.39
CA GLU A 1033 -18.52 2.64 13.77
C GLU A 1033 -19.14 3.16 15.08
N ALA A 1034 -18.33 3.55 16.07
CA ALA A 1034 -18.71 4.11 17.36
C ALA A 1034 -19.53 5.41 17.26
N VAL A 1035 -19.31 6.19 16.19
CA VAL A 1035 -20.11 7.40 15.90
C VAL A 1035 -21.47 7.04 15.29
N ARG A 1036 -21.59 5.86 14.65
CA ARG A 1036 -22.77 5.40 13.92
C ARG A 1036 -23.66 4.44 14.75
N THR A 1037 -23.07 3.55 15.54
CA THR A 1037 -23.75 2.45 16.27
C THR A 1037 -23.62 2.58 17.79
N GLY A 1038 -22.62 3.31 18.28
CA GLY A 1038 -22.33 3.47 19.71
C GLY A 1038 -21.52 2.32 20.33
N GLU A 1039 -20.94 1.43 19.51
CA GLU A 1039 -20.13 0.29 19.95
C GLU A 1039 -18.62 0.57 19.76
N THR A 1040 -17.77 0.02 20.63
CA THR A 1040 -16.32 0.31 20.68
C THR A 1040 -15.51 -0.95 21.01
N SER A 1041 -15.93 -2.11 20.49
CA SER A 1041 -15.43 -3.41 20.94
C SER A 1041 -15.49 -4.48 19.86
N ASP A 1042 -14.35 -5.10 19.55
CA ASP A 1042 -14.24 -6.24 18.64
C ASP A 1042 -14.97 -7.47 19.17
N GLU A 1043 -15.66 -8.19 18.28
CA GLU A 1043 -16.26 -9.50 18.56
C GLU A 1043 -15.21 -10.62 18.48
N ALA A 1044 -15.28 -11.59 19.41
CA ALA A 1044 -14.29 -12.64 19.51
C ALA A 1044 -14.89 -14.02 19.77
N LEU A 1045 -14.35 -15.04 19.09
CA LEU A 1045 -14.55 -16.45 19.44
C LEU A 1045 -13.58 -16.84 20.55
N CYS A 1046 -14.00 -17.75 21.43
CA CYS A 1046 -13.19 -18.26 22.52
C CYS A 1046 -12.71 -19.69 22.24
N PRO A 1047 -11.47 -19.88 21.76
CA PRO A 1047 -10.78 -21.17 21.81
C PRO A 1047 -10.67 -21.72 23.25
N VAL A 1048 -10.29 -22.98 23.42
CA VAL A 1048 -10.19 -23.61 24.75
C VAL A 1048 -9.17 -22.91 25.67
N ASP A 1049 -8.17 -22.25 25.08
CA ASP A 1049 -7.08 -21.50 25.71
C ASP A 1049 -7.31 -19.97 25.78
N PHE A 1050 -8.55 -19.50 25.55
CA PHE A 1050 -8.86 -18.05 25.50
C PHE A 1050 -8.49 -17.27 26.76
N ARG A 1051 -8.54 -17.91 27.94
CA ARG A 1051 -8.15 -17.29 29.23
C ARG A 1051 -6.67 -16.92 29.30
N ASP A 1052 -5.83 -17.51 28.45
CA ASP A 1052 -4.44 -17.11 28.32
C ASP A 1052 -4.27 -15.88 27.42
N GLY A 1053 -5.36 -15.24 26.97
CA GLY A 1053 -5.35 -14.13 26.01
C GLY A 1053 -5.40 -14.56 24.55
N GLU A 1054 -5.65 -15.84 24.27
CA GLU A 1054 -5.70 -16.44 22.93
C GLU A 1054 -7.10 -16.34 22.32
N LEU A 1055 -7.62 -15.12 22.17
CA LEU A 1055 -8.89 -14.88 21.48
C LEU A 1055 -8.72 -14.91 19.96
N LEU A 1056 -9.79 -15.30 19.25
CA LEU A 1056 -9.89 -15.15 17.80
C LEU A 1056 -10.90 -14.06 17.50
N ILE A 1057 -10.41 -12.85 17.20
CA ILE A 1057 -11.30 -11.75 16.87
C ILE A 1057 -11.71 -11.75 15.39
N ASP A 1058 -12.67 -10.94 15.02
CA ASP A 1058 -13.13 -10.78 13.64
C ASP A 1058 -12.01 -10.34 12.67
N ASP A 1059 -11.10 -9.44 13.06
CA ASP A 1059 -9.92 -9.09 12.24
C ASP A 1059 -9.00 -10.28 11.97
N ASP A 1060 -8.81 -11.13 12.98
CA ASP A 1060 -7.96 -12.31 12.90
C ASP A 1060 -8.54 -13.30 11.88
N LEU A 1061 -9.87 -13.44 11.86
CA LEU A 1061 -10.60 -14.22 10.87
C LEU A 1061 -10.58 -13.52 9.50
N GLY A 1062 -10.71 -12.20 9.44
CA GLY A 1062 -10.62 -11.39 8.21
C GLY A 1062 -9.28 -11.59 7.47
N GLN A 1063 -8.16 -11.55 8.20
CA GLN A 1063 -6.84 -11.84 7.66
C GLN A 1063 -6.71 -13.27 7.12
N LEU A 1064 -7.39 -14.24 7.73
CA LEU A 1064 -7.44 -15.60 7.20
C LEU A 1064 -8.28 -15.66 5.92
N TRP A 1065 -9.39 -14.94 5.84
CA TRP A 1065 -10.22 -14.89 4.64
C TRP A 1065 -9.53 -14.21 3.46
N ASP A 1066 -8.70 -13.18 3.71
CA ASP A 1066 -7.90 -12.51 2.67
C ASP A 1066 -6.90 -13.44 1.96
N LEU A 1067 -6.60 -14.62 2.54
CA LEU A 1067 -5.76 -15.66 1.93
C LEU A 1067 -6.52 -16.57 0.95
N LEU A 1068 -7.85 -16.43 0.81
CA LEU A 1068 -8.68 -17.26 -0.05
C LEU A 1068 -8.33 -17.07 -1.53
N PRO A 1069 -8.00 -18.15 -2.28
CA PRO A 1069 -7.82 -18.08 -3.72
C PRO A 1069 -9.09 -17.62 -4.45
N GLU A 1070 -8.92 -16.84 -5.52
CA GLU A 1070 -10.03 -16.39 -6.36
C GLU A 1070 -10.85 -17.59 -6.90
N GLY A 1071 -12.18 -17.48 -6.83
CA GLY A 1071 -13.11 -18.52 -7.29
C GLY A 1071 -13.41 -19.63 -6.28
N VAL A 1072 -12.85 -19.59 -5.06
CA VAL A 1072 -13.21 -20.48 -3.95
C VAL A 1072 -14.48 -19.96 -3.26
N SER A 1073 -15.36 -20.87 -2.85
CA SER A 1073 -16.55 -20.52 -2.05
C SER A 1073 -16.32 -20.85 -0.58
N LEU A 1074 -16.39 -19.86 0.32
CA LEU A 1074 -16.39 -20.10 1.77
C LEU A 1074 -17.77 -19.84 2.37
N THR A 1075 -18.23 -20.73 3.25
CA THR A 1075 -19.40 -20.52 4.10
C THR A 1075 -19.05 -20.81 5.56
N VAL A 1076 -19.38 -19.90 6.46
CA VAL A 1076 -19.11 -20.06 7.90
C VAL A 1076 -20.40 -20.14 8.71
N PHE A 1077 -20.42 -21.02 9.70
CA PHE A 1077 -21.54 -21.23 10.62
C PHE A 1077 -21.07 -21.09 12.07
N PHE A 1078 -21.40 -19.99 12.73
CA PHE A 1078 -21.02 -19.74 14.12
C PHE A 1078 -22.22 -19.88 15.04
N ASP A 1079 -22.18 -20.91 15.88
CA ASP A 1079 -23.14 -21.18 16.95
C ASP A 1079 -22.60 -20.72 18.31
N SER A 1080 -22.37 -19.41 18.40
CA SER A 1080 -21.84 -18.67 19.54
C SER A 1080 -22.54 -17.31 19.70
N CYS A 1081 -22.45 -16.69 20.88
CA CYS A 1081 -22.93 -15.31 21.07
C CYS A 1081 -21.94 -14.29 20.53
N HIS A 1082 -22.47 -13.13 20.12
CA HIS A 1082 -21.72 -11.91 19.87
C HIS A 1082 -22.15 -10.87 20.91
N SER A 1083 -21.25 -10.24 21.66
CA SER A 1083 -21.65 -9.27 22.69
C SER A 1083 -21.65 -7.84 22.16
N GLY A 1084 -22.65 -7.48 21.34
CA GLY A 1084 -22.83 -6.12 20.87
C GLY A 1084 -22.86 -5.09 22.01
N GLY A 1085 -21.90 -4.17 21.98
CA GLY A 1085 -21.86 -2.89 22.70
C GLY A 1085 -21.92 -2.87 24.23
N ASN A 1086 -20.97 -2.16 24.85
CA ASN A 1086 -20.93 -1.79 26.27
C ASN A 1086 -22.18 -0.99 26.73
N GLN A 1087 -23.31 -1.67 27.01
CA GLN A 1087 -24.36 -1.31 27.98
C GLN A 1087 -25.57 -2.24 27.84
N ARG A 1088 -25.51 -3.47 28.37
CA ARG A 1088 -26.72 -4.23 28.69
C ARG A 1088 -26.66 -4.85 30.07
N GLN A 1089 -27.67 -4.54 30.88
CA GLN A 1089 -28.14 -5.47 31.90
C GLN A 1089 -28.68 -6.70 31.17
N VAL A 1090 -27.80 -7.64 30.82
CA VAL A 1090 -28.25 -9.01 30.53
C VAL A 1090 -28.94 -9.48 31.80
N GLN A 1091 -30.26 -9.67 31.74
CA GLN A 1091 -30.97 -10.36 32.83
C GLN A 1091 -30.36 -11.75 32.91
N ASP A 1092 -29.82 -12.11 34.08
CA ASP A 1092 -29.42 -13.48 34.35
C ASP A 1092 -30.58 -14.41 33.97
N PRO A 1093 -30.32 -15.53 33.27
CA PRO A 1093 -31.37 -16.48 32.94
C PRO A 1093 -32.11 -16.88 34.22
N PRO A 1094 -33.44 -17.03 34.18
CA PRO A 1094 -34.23 -17.35 35.35
C PRO A 1094 -33.66 -18.61 36.04
N VAL A 1095 -33.39 -18.46 37.34
CA VAL A 1095 -32.59 -19.35 38.23
C VAL A 1095 -33.07 -20.82 38.30
N ASP A 1096 -34.17 -21.19 37.65
CA ASP A 1096 -34.80 -22.52 37.72
C ASP A 1096 -34.65 -23.40 36.46
N ASP A 1097 -34.05 -22.93 35.36
CA ASP A 1097 -33.88 -23.76 34.15
C ASP A 1097 -32.48 -24.40 34.06
N THR A 1098 -32.29 -25.52 34.75
CA THR A 1098 -31.05 -26.33 34.69
C THR A 1098 -30.77 -27.00 33.34
N THR A 1099 -31.60 -26.77 32.31
CA THR A 1099 -31.50 -27.42 30.99
C THR A 1099 -31.05 -26.50 29.86
N THR A 1100 -30.83 -25.22 30.15
CA THR A 1100 -30.44 -24.19 29.19
C THR A 1100 -29.15 -23.51 29.62
N ASN A 1101 -28.13 -23.47 28.75
CA ASN A 1101 -26.92 -22.65 28.94
C ASN A 1101 -26.80 -21.58 27.86
N VAL A 1102 -26.01 -20.55 28.13
CA VAL A 1102 -25.72 -19.44 27.20
C VAL A 1102 -24.29 -19.58 26.68
N ARG A 1103 -24.10 -19.41 25.37
CA ARG A 1103 -22.79 -19.49 24.70
C ARG A 1103 -22.03 -18.16 24.69
N LEU A 1104 -22.00 -17.50 25.85
CA LEU A 1104 -21.31 -16.22 26.08
C LEU A 1104 -20.41 -16.33 27.30
N VAL A 1105 -19.19 -15.83 27.20
CA VAL A 1105 -18.32 -15.63 28.36
C VAL A 1105 -17.98 -14.15 28.53
N ARG A 1106 -17.89 -13.71 29.78
CA ARG A 1106 -17.40 -12.36 30.10
C ARG A 1106 -15.94 -12.43 30.53
N LEU A 1107 -15.12 -11.57 29.92
CA LEU A 1107 -13.72 -11.44 30.27
C LEU A 1107 -13.57 -10.69 31.60
N ALA A 1108 -12.78 -11.26 32.51
CA ALA A 1108 -12.34 -10.57 33.71
C ALA A 1108 -11.20 -9.59 33.32
N PRO A 1109 -10.90 -8.57 34.17
CA PRO A 1109 -9.83 -7.61 33.88
C PRO A 1109 -8.47 -8.25 33.63
N GLU A 1110 -8.21 -9.40 34.26
CA GLU A 1110 -6.99 -10.20 34.06
C GLU A 1110 -6.94 -10.87 32.68
N ASP A 1111 -8.07 -11.33 32.14
CA ASP A 1111 -8.14 -11.89 30.79
C ASP A 1111 -7.94 -10.80 29.73
N VAL A 1112 -8.56 -9.63 29.94
CA VAL A 1112 -8.34 -8.45 29.06
C VAL A 1112 -6.89 -8.00 29.13
N ALA A 1113 -6.25 -8.06 30.30
CA ALA A 1113 -4.83 -7.76 30.45
C ALA A 1113 -3.94 -8.81 29.77
N ALA A 1114 -4.28 -10.11 29.87
CA ALA A 1114 -3.57 -11.19 29.18
C ALA A 1114 -3.67 -11.05 27.66
N TYR A 1115 -4.87 -10.76 27.16
CA TYR A 1115 -5.14 -10.43 25.76
C TYR A 1115 -4.33 -9.21 25.28
N ARG A 1116 -4.40 -8.08 26.00
CA ARG A 1116 -3.62 -6.86 25.70
C ARG A 1116 -2.11 -7.10 25.76
N ALA A 1117 -1.65 -7.93 26.69
CA ALA A 1117 -0.24 -8.27 26.84
C ALA A 1117 0.29 -9.15 25.70
N LYS A 1118 -0.57 -9.98 25.09
CA LYS A 1118 -0.24 -10.78 23.90
C LYS A 1118 -0.39 -9.99 22.59
N ARG A 1119 -1.39 -9.13 22.46
CA ARG A 1119 -1.70 -8.39 21.22
C ARG A 1119 -0.90 -7.08 21.05
N GLY A 1120 -0.48 -6.44 22.15
CA GLY A 1120 0.24 -5.15 22.13
C GLY A 1120 -0.67 -3.94 21.86
N SER A 1121 -0.09 -2.73 21.77
CA SER A 1121 -0.78 -1.53 21.25
C SER A 1121 -0.66 -1.57 19.73
N VAL A 1122 -1.74 -1.93 19.05
CA VAL A 1122 -1.72 -2.30 17.64
C VAL A 1122 -1.99 -1.11 16.75
N THR A 1123 -1.24 -1.10 15.65
CA THR A 1123 -1.41 -0.33 14.42
C THR A 1123 -2.67 -0.73 13.69
N ARG A 1124 -3.54 0.24 13.39
CA ARG A 1124 -4.74 0.16 12.55
C ARG A 1124 -4.65 -0.94 11.48
N ALA A 1125 -5.38 -2.02 11.67
CA ALA A 1125 -5.60 -3.00 10.63
C ALA A 1125 -6.39 -2.33 9.49
N SER A 1126 -6.08 -2.71 8.26
CA SER A 1126 -6.94 -2.37 7.12
C SER A 1126 -8.21 -3.19 7.28
N ARG A 1127 -9.40 -2.54 7.29
CA ARG A 1127 -10.68 -3.22 7.06
C ARG A 1127 -10.49 -4.29 5.98
N SER A 1128 -10.85 -5.55 6.29
CA SER A 1128 -10.80 -6.66 5.33
C SER A 1128 -11.61 -6.28 4.09
N LEU A 1129 -10.98 -6.41 2.93
CA LEU A 1129 -11.54 -6.10 1.61
C LEU A 1129 -12.46 -7.22 1.08
N ASP A 1130 -12.70 -8.30 1.85
CA ASP A 1130 -13.25 -9.55 1.31
C ASP A 1130 -14.57 -10.03 1.95
N SER A 1131 -15.28 -9.15 2.68
CA SER A 1131 -16.62 -9.44 3.23
C SER A 1131 -17.69 -9.74 2.17
N GLU A 1132 -17.40 -9.52 0.88
CA GLU A 1132 -18.31 -9.80 -0.24
C GLU A 1132 -18.18 -11.20 -0.87
N ARG A 1133 -17.22 -12.03 -0.45
CA ARG A 1133 -16.96 -13.36 -1.07
C ARG A 1133 -17.35 -14.56 -0.22
N SER A 1134 -17.44 -14.36 1.10
CA SER A 1134 -17.72 -15.39 2.10
C SER A 1134 -19.13 -15.24 2.68
N VAL A 1135 -19.86 -16.35 2.82
CA VAL A 1135 -21.22 -16.34 3.37
C VAL A 1135 -21.15 -16.63 4.86
N TYR A 1136 -21.75 -15.77 5.67
CA TYR A 1136 -21.77 -15.85 7.12
C TYR A 1136 -23.16 -16.21 7.64
N PHE A 1137 -23.25 -17.25 8.47
CA PHE A 1137 -24.44 -17.59 9.26
C PHE A 1137 -24.12 -17.56 10.76
N GLY A 1138 -24.76 -16.65 11.49
CA GLY A 1138 -24.63 -16.53 12.95
C GLY A 1138 -25.88 -17.03 13.68
N ALA A 1139 -25.72 -17.54 14.90
CA ALA A 1139 -26.82 -18.10 15.69
C ALA A 1139 -27.83 -17.09 16.27
N CYS A 1140 -27.39 -15.85 16.49
CA CYS A 1140 -28.22 -14.78 17.05
C CYS A 1140 -27.80 -13.40 16.49
N GLN A 1141 -28.65 -12.39 16.62
CA GLN A 1141 -28.25 -11.01 16.34
C GLN A 1141 -27.20 -10.55 17.37
N ALA A 1142 -26.41 -9.52 17.04
CA ALA A 1142 -25.47 -8.87 17.97
C ALA A 1142 -26.14 -8.41 19.29
N THR A 1143 -27.47 -8.26 19.26
CA THR A 1143 -28.30 -7.82 20.37
C THR A 1143 -28.96 -8.97 21.16
N GLU A 1144 -28.70 -10.22 20.80
CA GLU A 1144 -29.34 -11.41 21.36
C GLU A 1144 -28.28 -12.38 21.89
N LEU A 1145 -28.72 -13.47 22.54
CA LEU A 1145 -27.84 -14.53 23.03
C LEU A 1145 -28.12 -15.82 22.26
N ALA A 1146 -27.05 -16.56 21.93
CA ALA A 1146 -27.10 -17.94 21.49
C ALA A 1146 -27.24 -18.88 22.70
N TYR A 1147 -28.25 -19.75 22.64
CA TYR A 1147 -28.59 -20.71 23.69
C TYR A 1147 -28.27 -22.14 23.26
N GLU A 1148 -27.93 -22.98 24.23
CA GLU A 1148 -28.00 -24.43 24.10
C GLU A 1148 -29.10 -24.98 25.01
N SER A 1149 -29.88 -25.92 24.48
CA SER A 1149 -30.94 -26.60 25.22
C SER A 1149 -30.89 -28.10 24.97
N ASN A 1150 -30.98 -28.88 26.04
CA ASN A 1150 -30.91 -30.35 25.99
C ASN A 1150 -29.63 -30.89 25.34
N GLY A 1151 -28.49 -30.22 25.55
CA GLY A 1151 -27.18 -30.66 25.03
C GLY A 1151 -26.97 -30.41 23.53
N GLN A 1152 -27.67 -29.44 22.95
CA GLN A 1152 -27.49 -29.00 21.57
C GLN A 1152 -27.71 -27.49 21.43
N GLY A 1153 -26.95 -26.82 20.57
CA GLY A 1153 -27.18 -25.41 20.22
C GLY A 1153 -28.53 -25.24 19.52
N ASP A 1154 -29.30 -24.21 19.91
CA ASP A 1154 -30.60 -23.96 19.30
C ASP A 1154 -30.49 -23.66 17.80
N PHE A 1155 -29.43 -22.95 17.39
CA PHE A 1155 -29.17 -22.69 15.96
C PHE A 1155 -28.83 -23.99 15.24
N THR A 1156 -27.88 -24.76 15.75
CA THR A 1156 -27.51 -26.06 15.17
C THR A 1156 -28.71 -27.00 15.03
N ARG A 1157 -29.57 -27.09 16.04
CA ARG A 1157 -30.78 -27.93 16.03
C ARG A 1157 -31.76 -27.55 14.91
N MET A 1158 -31.90 -26.26 14.60
CA MET A 1158 -32.77 -25.76 13.51
C MET A 1158 -32.07 -25.82 12.15
N ALA A 1159 -30.76 -25.61 12.10
CA ALA A 1159 -29.98 -25.55 10.87
C ALA A 1159 -29.75 -26.93 10.22
N LEU A 1160 -29.37 -27.95 11.01
CA LEU A 1160 -28.95 -29.25 10.48
C LEU A 1160 -29.98 -29.94 9.58
N PRO A 1161 -31.29 -30.01 9.93
CA PRO A 1161 -32.29 -30.66 9.07
C PRO A 1161 -32.45 -29.96 7.71
N ARG A 1162 -32.18 -28.65 7.65
CA ARG A 1162 -32.39 -27.81 6.46
C ARG A 1162 -31.25 -27.90 5.46
N ILE A 1163 -30.06 -28.32 5.87
CA ILE A 1163 -28.89 -28.41 4.99
C ILE A 1163 -29.22 -29.23 3.74
N ARG A 1164 -29.78 -30.43 3.92
CA ARG A 1164 -30.11 -31.35 2.82
C ARG A 1164 -31.21 -30.81 1.90
N GLU A 1165 -32.24 -30.21 2.49
CA GLU A 1165 -33.39 -29.68 1.75
C GLU A 1165 -33.00 -28.49 0.88
N CYS A 1166 -32.01 -27.71 1.33
CA CYS A 1166 -31.58 -26.47 0.69
C CYS A 1166 -30.33 -26.63 -0.20
N LEU A 1167 -29.74 -27.82 -0.36
CA LEU A 1167 -28.59 -28.02 -1.26
C LEU A 1167 -28.86 -27.63 -2.73
N ALA A 1168 -30.14 -27.65 -3.15
CA ALA A 1168 -30.57 -27.21 -4.48
C ALA A 1168 -31.10 -25.75 -4.50
N GLY A 1169 -31.06 -25.06 -3.36
CA GLY A 1169 -31.62 -23.73 -3.15
C GLY A 1169 -30.55 -22.65 -2.97
N THR A 1170 -30.98 -21.48 -2.51
CA THR A 1170 -30.11 -20.32 -2.21
C THR A 1170 -29.81 -20.18 -0.72
N ASN A 1171 -28.80 -19.38 -0.39
CA ASN A 1171 -28.49 -19.02 1.00
C ASN A 1171 -29.70 -18.39 1.71
N GLN A 1172 -30.48 -17.56 1.01
CA GLN A 1172 -31.72 -16.98 1.52
C GLN A 1172 -32.77 -18.04 1.85
N GLN A 1173 -32.94 -19.05 0.99
CA GLN A 1173 -33.91 -20.12 1.23
C GLN A 1173 -33.53 -20.99 2.44
N PHE A 1174 -32.23 -21.26 2.62
CA PHE A 1174 -31.74 -21.91 3.83
C PHE A 1174 -32.00 -21.05 5.07
N TYR A 1175 -31.64 -19.76 5.03
CA TYR A 1175 -31.89 -18.82 6.13
C TYR A 1175 -33.38 -18.74 6.49
N ASP A 1176 -34.27 -18.57 5.52
CA ASP A 1176 -35.71 -18.45 5.74
C ASP A 1176 -36.30 -19.73 6.37
N ALA A 1177 -35.81 -20.91 5.96
CA ALA A 1177 -36.23 -22.18 6.53
C ALA A 1177 -35.79 -22.32 8.00
N VAL A 1178 -34.55 -21.96 8.32
CA VAL A 1178 -34.04 -21.96 9.70
C VAL A 1178 -34.79 -20.95 10.56
N LEU A 1179 -35.00 -19.73 10.06
CA LEU A 1179 -35.75 -18.68 10.75
C LEU A 1179 -37.21 -19.08 11.00
N ALA A 1180 -37.84 -19.80 10.06
CA ALA A 1180 -39.19 -20.31 10.23
C ALA A 1180 -39.28 -21.36 11.37
N ASP A 1181 -38.27 -22.21 11.53
CA ASP A 1181 -38.22 -23.22 12.59
C ASP A 1181 -38.06 -22.61 14.00
N PHE A 1182 -37.43 -21.43 14.10
CA PHE A 1182 -37.41 -20.64 15.34
C PHE A 1182 -38.79 -20.08 15.73
N GLY A 1183 -39.66 -19.83 14.76
CA GLY A 1183 -41.03 -19.35 14.98
C GLY A 1183 -41.13 -17.86 15.40
N ALA A 1184 -42.37 -17.40 15.60
CA ALA A 1184 -42.69 -15.99 15.89
C ALA A 1184 -42.38 -15.55 17.33
N GLY A 1185 -42.24 -16.50 18.27
CA GLY A 1185 -41.91 -16.25 19.68
C GLY A 1185 -40.46 -16.59 20.03
N ARG A 1186 -39.56 -16.53 19.04
CA ARG A 1186 -38.15 -16.92 19.18
C ARG A 1186 -37.40 -16.05 20.20
N ARG A 1187 -36.49 -16.68 20.96
CA ARG A 1187 -35.60 -16.04 21.94
C ARG A 1187 -34.22 -15.65 21.38
N GLN A 1188 -33.92 -16.13 20.17
CA GLN A 1188 -32.73 -15.80 19.38
C GLN A 1188 -33.12 -15.81 17.90
N THR A 1189 -32.48 -14.97 17.10
CA THR A 1189 -32.75 -14.77 15.67
C THR A 1189 -31.44 -14.98 14.90
N PRO A 1190 -31.34 -16.01 14.04
CA PRO A 1190 -30.12 -16.24 13.25
C PRO A 1190 -29.86 -15.06 12.30
N VAL A 1191 -28.62 -14.95 11.83
CA VAL A 1191 -28.15 -13.88 10.94
C VAL A 1191 -27.57 -14.46 9.65
N LEU A 1192 -27.77 -13.78 8.52
CA LEU A 1192 -27.14 -14.04 7.23
C LEU A 1192 -26.43 -12.78 6.74
N LEU A 1193 -25.11 -12.86 6.49
CA LEU A 1193 -24.31 -11.77 5.94
C LEU A 1193 -23.36 -12.25 4.82
N PRO A 1194 -22.93 -11.36 3.91
CA PRO A 1194 -23.56 -10.08 3.62
C PRO A 1194 -24.86 -10.28 2.82
N PRO A 1195 -25.81 -9.31 2.83
CA PRO A 1195 -27.04 -9.39 2.05
C PRO A 1195 -26.83 -9.64 0.55
N GLY A 1196 -25.70 -9.16 0.00
CA GLY A 1196 -25.33 -9.35 -1.41
C GLY A 1196 -25.13 -10.81 -1.85
N LEU A 1197 -24.91 -11.74 -0.90
CA LEU A 1197 -24.72 -13.16 -1.18
C LEU A 1197 -25.96 -14.02 -0.90
N ALA A 1198 -27.08 -13.41 -0.51
CA ALA A 1198 -28.30 -14.14 -0.16
C ALA A 1198 -28.90 -14.93 -1.34
N SER A 1199 -28.78 -14.41 -2.57
CA SER A 1199 -29.31 -15.06 -3.78
C SER A 1199 -28.41 -16.15 -4.36
N ARG A 1200 -27.18 -16.31 -3.85
CA ARG A 1200 -26.22 -17.32 -4.31
C ARG A 1200 -26.67 -18.73 -3.88
N ALA A 1201 -26.32 -19.73 -4.70
CA ALA A 1201 -26.61 -21.13 -4.41
C ALA A 1201 -25.94 -21.58 -3.10
N PHE A 1202 -26.70 -22.28 -2.26
CA PHE A 1202 -26.27 -22.73 -0.94
C PHE A 1202 -25.21 -23.84 -1.05
N LEU A 1203 -24.08 -23.67 -0.35
CA LEU A 1203 -22.94 -24.61 -0.35
C LEU A 1203 -22.50 -25.04 -1.77
N ALA A 1204 -22.37 -24.06 -2.67
CA ALA A 1204 -22.03 -24.27 -4.09
C ALA A 1204 -20.81 -23.43 -4.53
N PRO A 1205 -20.13 -23.81 -5.64
CA PRO A 1205 -18.99 -23.04 -6.18
C PRO A 1205 -19.34 -21.59 -6.49
N ALA A 1206 -18.34 -20.70 -6.45
CA ALA A 1206 -18.54 -19.25 -6.63
C ALA A 1206 -19.13 -18.83 -7.97
N THR A 1207 -18.94 -19.64 -9.02
CA THR A 1207 -19.45 -19.41 -10.37
C THR A 1207 -20.80 -20.07 -10.64
N ALA A 1208 -21.40 -20.77 -9.66
CA ALA A 1208 -22.66 -21.47 -9.86
C ALA A 1208 -23.82 -20.46 -9.93
N ALA A 1209 -24.44 -20.34 -11.11
CA ALA A 1209 -25.70 -19.63 -11.25
C ALA A 1209 -26.79 -20.31 -10.40
N PRO A 1210 -27.74 -19.56 -9.82
CA PRO A 1210 -28.86 -20.16 -9.10
C PRO A 1210 -29.61 -21.11 -10.05
N VAL A 1211 -29.75 -22.38 -9.64
CA VAL A 1211 -30.56 -23.34 -10.37
C VAL A 1211 -32.01 -22.87 -10.23
N ALA A 1212 -32.63 -22.46 -11.33
CA ALA A 1212 -34.05 -22.14 -11.34
C ALA A 1212 -34.82 -23.36 -10.80
N PRO A 1213 -35.73 -23.20 -9.82
CA PRO A 1213 -36.49 -24.32 -9.29
C PRO A 1213 -37.20 -25.00 -10.46
N GLU A 1214 -36.95 -26.31 -10.60
CA GLU A 1214 -37.61 -27.13 -11.61
C GLU A 1214 -39.12 -26.96 -11.44
N ALA A 1215 -39.78 -26.43 -12.47
CA ALA A 1215 -41.21 -26.18 -12.43
C ALA A 1215 -41.92 -27.47 -11.99
N PRO A 1216 -42.78 -27.44 -10.95
CA PRO A 1216 -43.48 -28.64 -10.52
C PRO A 1216 -44.24 -29.19 -11.71
N ARG A 1217 -44.01 -30.49 -12.02
CA ARG A 1217 -44.74 -31.19 -13.08
C ARG A 1217 -46.24 -30.94 -12.88
N PRO A 1218 -46.97 -30.56 -13.94
CA PRO A 1218 -48.38 -30.24 -13.80
C PRO A 1218 -49.13 -31.44 -13.21
N PRO A 1219 -49.88 -31.25 -12.12
CA PRO A 1219 -50.75 -32.31 -11.61
C PRO A 1219 -51.85 -32.60 -12.65
N ALA A 1220 -52.22 -33.87 -12.75
CA ALA A 1220 -53.30 -34.33 -13.62
C ALA A 1220 -54.60 -33.53 -13.36
N PRO A 1221 -55.44 -33.28 -14.38
CA PRO A 1221 -56.63 -32.46 -14.24
C PRO A 1221 -57.68 -33.17 -13.38
N VAL A 1222 -58.19 -32.48 -12.35
CA VAL A 1222 -59.26 -32.94 -11.45
C VAL A 1222 -60.27 -31.77 -11.30
N PRO A 1223 -61.58 -32.03 -11.25
CA PRO A 1223 -62.66 -31.29 -11.92
C PRO A 1223 -63.25 -30.12 -11.09
N PRO A 1224 -64.28 -29.38 -11.56
CA PRO A 1224 -64.49 -27.99 -11.18
C PRO A 1224 -65.03 -27.81 -9.76
N VAL A 1225 -64.73 -26.62 -9.25
CA VAL A 1225 -65.03 -26.07 -7.93
C VAL A 1225 -66.52 -26.17 -7.59
N THR A 1226 -66.80 -26.68 -6.40
CA THR A 1226 -68.06 -26.41 -5.70
C THR A 1226 -67.77 -25.50 -4.51
N GLU A 1227 -68.58 -24.45 -4.39
CA GLU A 1227 -68.51 -23.35 -3.42
C GLU A 1227 -68.56 -23.79 -1.95
N LEU A 1228 -68.11 -22.89 -1.05
CA LEU A 1228 -68.79 -22.44 0.19
C LEU A 1228 -67.81 -21.52 0.99
N PRO A 1229 -68.27 -20.70 1.97
CA PRO A 1229 -69.31 -19.66 1.96
C PRO A 1229 -68.79 -18.30 2.50
N ALA A 1230 -69.61 -17.26 2.38
CA ALA A 1230 -69.34 -15.90 2.86
C ALA A 1230 -69.17 -15.81 4.39
N LEU A 1231 -68.14 -15.06 4.83
CA LEU A 1231 -67.98 -14.60 6.22
C LEU A 1231 -68.77 -13.31 6.44
N ALA A 1232 -69.88 -13.43 7.17
CA ALA A 1232 -70.61 -12.31 7.75
C ALA A 1232 -69.91 -11.87 9.05
N GLY A 1233 -69.54 -10.59 9.17
CA GLY A 1233 -69.04 -10.05 10.45
C GLY A 1233 -68.28 -8.72 10.43
N GLY A 1234 -67.89 -8.17 9.27
CA GLY A 1234 -67.10 -6.93 9.21
C GLY A 1234 -67.90 -5.66 9.43
N THR A 1235 -67.34 -4.72 10.19
CA THR A 1235 -67.86 -3.36 10.40
C THR A 1235 -67.92 -2.57 9.07
N PRO A 1236 -68.76 -1.51 8.96
CA PRO A 1236 -68.89 -0.72 7.72
C PRO A 1236 -67.56 -0.15 7.21
N ARG A 1237 -66.60 0.08 8.12
CA ARG A 1237 -65.25 0.58 7.80
C ARG A 1237 -64.39 -0.51 7.14
N GLU A 1238 -64.50 -1.76 7.59
CA GLU A 1238 -63.78 -2.89 7.00
C GLU A 1238 -64.35 -3.24 5.62
N GLN A 1239 -65.66 -3.15 5.44
CA GLN A 1239 -66.29 -3.34 4.12
C GLN A 1239 -65.93 -2.21 3.14
N ALA A 1240 -65.76 -0.98 3.62
CA ALA A 1240 -65.27 0.15 2.82
C ALA A 1240 -63.79 -0.03 2.42
N ILE A 1241 -62.94 -0.54 3.32
CA ILE A 1241 -61.53 -0.81 3.02
C ILE A 1241 -61.40 -1.93 1.99
N VAL A 1242 -62.17 -3.01 2.11
CA VAL A 1242 -62.16 -4.12 1.12
C VAL A 1242 -62.68 -3.65 -0.25
N SER A 1243 -63.66 -2.74 -0.29
CA SER A 1243 -64.16 -2.14 -1.54
C SER A 1243 -63.11 -1.24 -2.21
N VAL A 1244 -62.39 -0.42 -1.43
CA VAL A 1244 -61.32 0.45 -1.94
C VAL A 1244 -60.13 -0.36 -2.44
N LEU A 1245 -59.75 -1.43 -1.72
CA LEU A 1245 -58.65 -2.31 -2.14
C LEU A 1245 -58.99 -3.11 -3.40
N ARG A 1246 -60.26 -3.51 -3.59
CA ARG A 1246 -60.72 -4.09 -4.87
C ARG A 1246 -60.70 -3.07 -6.00
N GLY A 1247 -61.18 -1.84 -5.75
CA GLY A 1247 -61.13 -0.78 -6.75
C GLY A 1247 -59.71 -0.39 -7.16
N LEU A 1248 -58.73 -0.50 -6.24
CA LEU A 1248 -57.31 -0.27 -6.56
C LEU A 1248 -56.71 -1.44 -7.35
N ALA A 1249 -57.08 -2.68 -7.02
CA ALA A 1249 -56.61 -3.87 -7.74
C ALA A 1249 -57.14 -3.89 -9.19
N ASP A 1250 -58.42 -3.56 -9.39
CA ASP A 1250 -59.04 -3.50 -10.72
C ASP A 1250 -58.48 -2.35 -11.59
N LEU A 1251 -57.90 -1.31 -10.97
CA LEU A 1251 -57.23 -0.19 -11.66
C LEU A 1251 -55.77 -0.50 -12.03
N ILE A 1252 -55.17 -1.51 -11.39
CA ILE A 1252 -53.80 -1.96 -11.67
C ILE A 1252 -53.80 -3.03 -12.78
N GLU A 1253 -54.93 -3.71 -12.99
CA GLU A 1253 -55.10 -4.71 -14.06
C GLU A 1253 -55.74 -4.19 -15.36
N ALA A 1254 -56.11 -2.89 -15.43
CA ALA A 1254 -56.61 -2.22 -16.64
C ALA A 1254 -55.60 -1.18 -17.15
#